data_AF-A0A5B7Y169-F1
#
_entry.id   AF-A0A5B7Y169-F1
#
_cell.length_a   1.000
_cell.length_b   1.000
_cell.length_c   1.000
_cell.angle_alpha   90.00
_cell.angle_beta   90.00
_cell.angle_gamma   90.00
#
_symmetry.space_group_name_H-M   'P 1'
#
loop_
_entity.id
_entity.type
_entity.pdbx_description
1 polymer ?
#
loop_
_entity_poly.entity_id
_entity_poly.type
_entity_poly.pdbx_seq_one_letter_code
_entity_poly.pdbx_strand_id
1 'polypeptide(L)'
;MTYLKWVLTVLGLGTVLATGMVASADADYDQALKTAPQGISLDNIFVPGTTSNNQASIVNTTNPNITGTQAAKVNNGKKQFGALWSTTDNHFDLTKNMKSSMWMYFGNTGKKAADGMALVFQNDTRGLAATPTYGKTVAGETLGVWGVDTDKKQTTPDKIASTAIQNSWALEFDTHLNTSTSYSNTGNADSFDVDINGPHIASNYPGEVSTYEMVRTSTWVPIYSVGYYATQIHAGTIAGDYTMLSNGTWHHLTIDWQASTKQMTYTFDDKDPITGKKQTGKSAHVTLDTTKIDPNDTGQVRWGFTGATGDSYENNLVIFEEVPGLVDVDANATLTDITQNKVVDNDGTVKGGDKVRLDYQLSYEGGKQEWKDVVAQLKLPSKLSFTKGTITYADGTSTAVDLSGLDSERQLTVKLAKALSSSNQTATISFTGTADEVTEPASVTGLTSTFTAVNGVETASTVDFTLNPTQEVLLASLNGTTFSADDGDVTVKGSVVVPDSTNLKNTDITVKSTLNGRAQADFKIPESDDNESGRFDYTVKPNQLTAGDNTLIITVADPYGNESNPLKVTITLTGQVLFNGVAEASSFQSTTLTGSQQQVKRGNDWQVNVLDTRTAGATWTLQVSATAFTTKDGRQLAGGLYFHDDTGKTAVTTTPMNIASGQSTSNDDEKDIVSDWQDETGLLLDVGSASVSGQYQSQLTWTLNDTP
;
A
#
# COMPACT_ATOMS: atom_id res chain seq x y z
N MET A 1 -98.05 33.09 -33.22
CA MET A 1 -98.20 31.78 -32.54
C MET A 1 -97.26 30.78 -33.20
N THR A 2 -96.73 29.86 -32.39
CA THR A 2 -96.22 28.53 -32.78
C THR A 2 -94.93 28.42 -33.60
N TYR A 3 -93.85 28.26 -32.83
CA TYR A 3 -92.73 27.32 -32.94
C TYR A 3 -92.36 26.67 -34.28
N LEU A 4 -91.14 27.03 -34.69
CA LEU A 4 -90.16 26.35 -35.54
C LEU A 4 -90.01 24.85 -35.25
N LYS A 5 -90.09 24.02 -36.30
CA LYS A 5 -89.30 22.79 -36.44
C LYS A 5 -88.87 22.66 -37.90
N TRP A 6 -87.60 22.95 -38.16
CA TRP A 6 -86.94 22.55 -39.41
C TRP A 6 -85.87 21.52 -39.06
N VAL A 7 -86.06 20.31 -39.60
CA VAL A 7 -85.09 19.23 -39.62
C VAL A 7 -84.13 19.53 -40.76
N LEU A 8 -82.83 19.59 -40.46
CA LEU A 8 -81.78 19.63 -41.47
C LEU A 8 -80.61 18.77 -41.02
N THR A 9 -80.34 17.76 -41.82
CA THR A 9 -79.24 16.79 -41.75
C THR A 9 -77.90 17.52 -41.77
N VAL A 10 -77.03 17.27 -40.80
CA VAL A 10 -75.64 17.74 -40.78
C VAL A 10 -74.71 16.55 -40.56
N LEU A 11 -73.74 16.40 -41.48
CA LEU A 11 -72.56 15.56 -41.32
C LEU A 11 -71.79 15.97 -40.05
N GLY A 12 -71.67 15.05 -39.09
CA GLY A 12 -70.77 15.20 -37.95
C GLY A 12 -69.43 14.53 -38.22
N LEU A 13 -68.37 15.34 -38.39
CA LEU A 13 -66.99 14.89 -38.18
C LEU A 13 -66.85 14.43 -36.73
N GLY A 14 -66.59 13.14 -36.52
CA GLY A 14 -66.18 12.61 -35.22
C GLY A 14 -64.70 12.85 -35.00
N THR A 15 -64.37 13.89 -34.23
CA THR A 15 -63.06 14.02 -33.58
C THR A 15 -63.03 13.10 -32.37
N VAL A 16 -62.33 11.96 -32.52
CA VAL A 16 -61.92 11.14 -31.38
C VAL A 16 -60.84 11.93 -30.63
N LEU A 17 -61.23 12.58 -29.53
CA LEU A 17 -60.29 13.05 -28.52
C LEU A 17 -59.73 11.81 -27.81
N ALA A 18 -58.67 11.25 -28.36
CA ALA A 18 -57.79 10.35 -27.63
C ALA A 18 -57.04 11.19 -26.59
N THR A 19 -57.60 11.30 -25.38
CA THR A 19 -56.84 11.71 -24.21
C THR A 19 -55.84 10.58 -23.92
N GLY A 20 -54.68 10.65 -24.57
CA GLY A 20 -53.52 9.91 -24.11
C GLY A 20 -53.25 10.32 -22.68
N MET A 21 -53.41 9.40 -21.73
CA MET A 21 -52.81 9.54 -20.42
C MET A 21 -51.30 9.61 -20.67
N VAL A 22 -50.75 10.82 -20.63
CA VAL A 22 -49.31 11.01 -20.53
C VAL A 22 -48.94 10.43 -19.17
N ALA A 23 -48.26 9.29 -19.16
CA ALA A 23 -47.63 8.76 -17.96
C ALA A 23 -46.81 9.91 -17.35
N SER A 24 -47.09 10.26 -16.09
CA SER A 24 -46.23 11.17 -15.34
C SER A 24 -44.84 10.53 -15.29
N ALA A 25 -43.87 11.10 -16.00
CA ALA A 25 -42.49 10.63 -15.96
C ALA A 25 -41.95 10.80 -14.53
N ASP A 26 -41.52 9.70 -13.91
CA ASP A 26 -40.74 9.72 -12.68
C ASP A 26 -39.27 9.91 -13.07
N ALA A 27 -38.83 11.17 -13.05
CA ALA A 27 -37.49 11.54 -13.51
C ALA A 27 -36.37 10.91 -12.66
N ASP A 28 -36.63 10.60 -11.39
CA ASP A 28 -35.66 9.95 -10.51
C ASP A 28 -35.51 8.46 -10.88
N TYR A 29 -36.63 7.77 -11.09
CA TYR A 29 -36.64 6.39 -11.57
C TYR A 29 -35.93 6.24 -12.93
N ASP A 30 -36.24 7.13 -13.87
CA ASP A 30 -35.60 7.13 -15.20
C ASP A 30 -34.09 7.40 -15.08
N GLN A 31 -33.68 8.29 -14.16
CA GLN A 31 -32.28 8.57 -13.89
C GLN A 31 -31.57 7.35 -13.28
N ALA A 32 -32.18 6.66 -12.32
CA ALA A 32 -31.63 5.46 -11.70
C ALA A 32 -31.32 4.37 -12.73
N LEU A 33 -32.24 4.12 -13.67
CA LEU A 33 -32.03 3.15 -14.76
C LEU A 33 -30.95 3.59 -15.75
N LYS A 34 -30.79 4.90 -15.95
CA LYS A 34 -29.78 5.49 -16.86
C LYS A 34 -28.38 5.50 -16.26
N THR A 35 -28.25 5.58 -14.93
CA THR A 35 -26.97 5.56 -14.20
C THR A 35 -26.68 4.22 -13.55
N ALA A 36 -27.52 3.21 -13.78
CA ALA A 36 -27.35 1.84 -13.32
C ALA A 36 -25.90 1.36 -13.52
N PRO A 37 -25.23 0.84 -12.47
CA PRO A 37 -23.96 0.15 -12.63
C PRO A 37 -24.14 -1.16 -13.40
N GLN A 38 -23.03 -1.75 -13.83
CA GLN A 38 -23.05 -3.05 -14.49
C GLN A 38 -23.49 -4.13 -13.48
N GLY A 39 -24.39 -5.00 -13.91
CA GLY A 39 -24.81 -6.18 -13.16
C GLY A 39 -25.12 -7.33 -14.10
N ILE A 40 -25.96 -8.26 -13.66
CA ILE A 40 -26.39 -9.44 -14.43
C ILE A 40 -27.86 -9.37 -14.85
N SER A 41 -28.27 -10.32 -15.68
CA SER A 41 -29.69 -10.59 -15.93
C SER A 41 -30.26 -11.34 -14.73
N LEU A 42 -31.50 -11.02 -14.36
CA LEU A 42 -32.24 -11.66 -13.27
C LEU A 42 -33.19 -12.77 -13.77
N ASP A 43 -33.20 -13.03 -15.08
CA ASP A 43 -34.03 -14.05 -15.71
C ASP A 43 -33.74 -15.43 -15.10
N ASN A 44 -34.79 -16.10 -14.64
CA ASN A 44 -34.74 -17.40 -13.92
C ASN A 44 -33.98 -17.39 -12.59
N ILE A 45 -33.46 -16.24 -12.14
CA ILE A 45 -32.82 -16.09 -10.82
C ILE A 45 -33.83 -15.59 -9.80
N PHE A 46 -34.57 -14.54 -10.15
CA PHE A 46 -35.60 -13.95 -9.29
C PHE A 46 -36.96 -13.92 -9.99
N VAL A 47 -38.01 -13.96 -9.19
CA VAL A 47 -39.40 -13.81 -9.63
C VAL A 47 -40.15 -12.89 -8.68
N PRO A 48 -41.09 -12.06 -9.17
CA PRO A 48 -41.99 -11.32 -8.29
C PRO A 48 -42.80 -12.26 -7.39
N GLY A 49 -43.01 -11.83 -6.15
CA GLY A 49 -43.91 -12.52 -5.21
C GLY A 49 -45.34 -12.62 -5.73
N THR A 50 -46.05 -13.65 -5.29
CA THR A 50 -47.37 -14.04 -5.83
C THR A 50 -48.54 -13.49 -5.01
N THR A 51 -48.31 -12.67 -3.98
CA THR A 51 -49.40 -11.99 -3.27
C THR A 51 -50.08 -10.94 -4.16
N SER A 52 -51.39 -10.76 -4.01
CA SER A 52 -52.21 -9.96 -4.93
C SER A 52 -51.88 -8.46 -4.94
N ASN A 53 -51.26 -7.94 -3.89
CA ASN A 53 -50.88 -6.53 -3.75
C ASN A 53 -49.42 -6.24 -4.15
N ASN A 54 -48.65 -7.25 -4.59
CA ASN A 54 -47.25 -7.07 -4.97
C ASN A 54 -47.11 -6.14 -6.19
N GLN A 55 -46.21 -5.17 -6.11
CA GLN A 55 -45.87 -4.21 -7.17
C GLN A 55 -44.45 -4.40 -7.72
N ALA A 56 -43.68 -5.33 -7.17
CA ALA A 56 -42.31 -5.56 -7.58
C ALA A 56 -42.25 -6.19 -8.99
N SER A 57 -41.20 -5.86 -9.73
CA SER A 57 -40.98 -6.37 -11.09
C SER A 57 -39.51 -6.31 -11.48
N ILE A 58 -39.15 -7.08 -12.52
CA ILE A 58 -37.83 -7.01 -13.14
C ILE A 58 -37.93 -6.09 -14.35
N VAL A 59 -37.00 -5.14 -14.45
CA VAL A 59 -36.97 -4.13 -15.52
C VAL A 59 -35.58 -4.06 -16.15
N ASN A 60 -35.53 -3.67 -17.43
CA ASN A 60 -34.27 -3.43 -18.10
C ASN A 60 -33.70 -2.06 -17.73
N THR A 61 -32.39 -1.98 -17.53
CA THR A 61 -31.68 -0.70 -17.35
C THR A 61 -31.49 0.00 -18.70
N THR A 62 -31.23 1.31 -18.68
CA THR A 62 -31.09 2.15 -19.89
C THR A 62 -29.70 2.80 -20.01
N ASN A 63 -28.76 2.50 -19.11
CA ASN A 63 -27.38 2.95 -19.22
C ASN A 63 -26.74 2.37 -20.50
N PRO A 64 -26.27 3.22 -21.45
CA PRO A 64 -25.69 2.75 -22.71
C PRO A 64 -24.30 2.10 -22.55
N ASN A 65 -23.66 2.28 -21.39
CA ASN A 65 -22.30 1.79 -21.12
C ASN A 65 -22.28 0.39 -20.49
N ILE A 66 -23.45 -0.22 -20.26
CA ILE A 66 -23.57 -1.56 -19.67
C ILE A 66 -24.39 -2.45 -20.59
N THR A 67 -24.22 -3.75 -20.47
CA THR A 67 -24.98 -4.73 -21.27
C THR A 67 -25.49 -5.86 -20.39
N GLY A 68 -26.66 -6.41 -20.71
CA GLY A 68 -27.21 -7.57 -20.01
C GLY A 68 -27.68 -7.33 -18.57
N THR A 69 -27.68 -6.09 -18.09
CA THR A 69 -28.11 -5.74 -16.74
C THR A 69 -29.64 -5.60 -16.65
N GLN A 70 -30.23 -6.19 -15.61
CA GLN A 70 -31.61 -5.96 -15.20
C GLN A 70 -31.65 -5.45 -13.75
N ALA A 71 -32.64 -4.62 -13.45
CA ALA A 71 -32.91 -4.15 -12.09
C ALA A 71 -34.15 -4.84 -11.52
N ALA A 72 -34.04 -5.28 -10.28
CA ALA A 72 -35.15 -5.66 -9.42
C ALA A 72 -35.78 -4.38 -8.87
N LYS A 73 -36.91 -3.95 -9.45
CA LYS A 73 -37.71 -2.83 -8.91
C LYS A 73 -38.60 -3.36 -7.80
N VAL A 74 -38.31 -2.99 -6.56
CA VAL A 74 -39.06 -3.43 -5.38
C VAL A 74 -40.36 -2.62 -5.26
N ASN A 75 -40.26 -1.30 -5.21
CA ASN A 75 -41.39 -0.37 -5.24
C ASN A 75 -40.97 0.97 -5.87
N ASN A 76 -41.94 1.74 -6.36
CA ASN A 76 -41.69 3.05 -6.99
C ASN A 76 -42.90 3.99 -6.91
N GLY A 77 -43.71 3.87 -5.86
CA GLY A 77 -44.94 4.64 -5.72
C GLY A 77 -45.52 4.54 -4.31
N LYS A 78 -46.54 5.34 -4.03
CA LYS A 78 -47.22 5.41 -2.72
C LYS A 78 -48.06 4.17 -2.43
N LYS A 79 -48.14 3.78 -1.15
CA LYS A 79 -49.02 2.71 -0.65
C LYS A 79 -48.78 1.37 -1.35
N GLN A 80 -47.53 1.10 -1.69
CA GLN A 80 -47.12 -0.11 -2.41
C GLN A 80 -46.48 -1.10 -1.45
N PHE A 81 -46.72 -2.38 -1.72
CA PHE A 81 -45.92 -3.48 -1.20
C PHE A 81 -45.20 -4.12 -2.39
N GLY A 82 -43.92 -4.42 -2.22
CA GLY A 82 -43.08 -5.08 -3.21
C GLY A 82 -42.37 -6.27 -2.60
N ALA A 83 -42.34 -7.39 -3.32
CA ALA A 83 -41.50 -8.55 -3.00
C ALA A 83 -40.97 -9.21 -4.27
N LEU A 84 -39.67 -9.49 -4.28
CA LEU A 84 -38.97 -10.31 -5.26
C LEU A 84 -38.27 -11.45 -4.52
N TRP A 85 -38.38 -12.66 -5.03
CA TRP A 85 -37.84 -13.85 -4.39
C TRP A 85 -37.00 -14.66 -5.38
N SER A 86 -35.93 -15.28 -4.87
CA SER A 86 -35.13 -16.20 -5.65
C SER A 86 -35.96 -17.38 -6.12
N THR A 87 -35.63 -17.96 -7.28
CA THR A 87 -36.26 -19.19 -7.76
C THR A 87 -35.75 -20.40 -6.98
N THR A 88 -36.42 -21.54 -7.13
CA THR A 88 -36.07 -22.79 -6.40
C THR A 88 -34.62 -23.23 -6.65
N ASP A 89 -34.10 -23.00 -7.86
CA ASP A 89 -32.72 -23.38 -8.20
C ASP A 89 -31.67 -22.41 -7.59
N ASN A 90 -32.12 -21.25 -7.11
CA ASN A 90 -31.30 -20.16 -6.57
C ASN A 90 -31.58 -19.91 -5.08
N HIS A 91 -31.96 -20.95 -4.34
CA HIS A 91 -31.92 -20.91 -2.88
C HIS A 91 -30.49 -20.66 -2.38
N PHE A 92 -30.41 -19.94 -1.28
CA PHE A 92 -29.18 -19.73 -0.53
C PHE A 92 -28.91 -20.96 0.34
N ASP A 93 -27.68 -21.45 0.32
CA ASP A 93 -27.26 -22.65 1.06
C ASP A 93 -26.58 -22.24 2.36
N LEU A 94 -27.29 -22.37 3.49
CA LEU A 94 -26.78 -22.01 4.81
C LEU A 94 -25.61 -22.91 5.26
N THR A 95 -25.39 -24.05 4.60
CA THR A 95 -24.35 -25.02 4.98
C THR A 95 -22.98 -24.73 4.37
N LYS A 96 -22.89 -23.75 3.48
CA LYS A 96 -21.67 -23.36 2.78
C LYS A 96 -21.38 -21.89 3.01
N ASN A 97 -20.10 -21.52 2.89
CA ASN A 97 -19.76 -20.11 2.79
C ASN A 97 -20.37 -19.56 1.51
N MET A 98 -20.97 -18.38 1.61
CA MET A 98 -21.72 -17.75 0.52
C MET A 98 -21.42 -16.27 0.50
N LYS A 99 -21.27 -15.71 -0.71
CA LYS A 99 -21.08 -14.29 -0.94
C LYS A 99 -22.10 -13.80 -1.96
N SER A 100 -22.57 -12.56 -1.81
CA SER A 100 -23.33 -11.84 -2.84
C SER A 100 -22.92 -10.39 -2.83
N SER A 101 -22.94 -9.77 -4.00
CA SER A 101 -22.74 -8.34 -4.17
C SER A 101 -23.84 -7.76 -5.05
N MET A 102 -24.29 -6.56 -4.70
CA MET A 102 -25.37 -5.87 -5.38
C MET A 102 -25.25 -4.36 -5.24
N TRP A 103 -25.85 -3.64 -6.18
CA TRP A 103 -26.08 -2.21 -6.14
C TRP A 103 -27.52 -1.94 -5.71
N MET A 104 -27.70 -0.98 -4.81
CA MET A 104 -28.99 -0.59 -4.25
C MET A 104 -29.25 0.90 -4.52
N TYR A 105 -30.49 1.24 -4.87
CA TYR A 105 -30.93 2.60 -5.09
C TYR A 105 -32.14 2.88 -4.20
N PHE A 106 -32.16 4.03 -3.52
CA PHE A 106 -33.17 4.42 -2.52
C PHE A 106 -33.86 5.74 -2.87
N GLY A 107 -33.82 6.18 -4.13
CA GLY A 107 -34.33 7.47 -4.56
C GLY A 107 -33.45 8.66 -4.18
N ASN A 108 -33.99 9.88 -4.37
CA ASN A 108 -33.24 11.13 -4.24
C ASN A 108 -33.86 12.18 -3.30
N THR A 109 -34.77 11.77 -2.40
CA THR A 109 -35.59 12.72 -1.64
C THR A 109 -35.16 12.91 -0.18
N GLY A 110 -34.08 12.26 0.24
CA GLY A 110 -33.44 12.41 1.54
C GLY A 110 -34.46 12.29 2.69
N LYS A 111 -34.63 13.37 3.46
CA LYS A 111 -35.58 13.44 4.59
C LYS A 111 -37.05 13.15 4.26
N LYS A 112 -37.44 13.22 2.98
CA LYS A 112 -38.82 12.97 2.54
C LYS A 112 -39.01 11.55 1.99
N ALA A 113 -37.91 10.81 1.88
CA ALA A 113 -37.92 9.45 1.39
C ALA A 113 -38.60 8.54 2.42
N ALA A 114 -39.23 7.50 1.89
CA ALA A 114 -39.95 6.54 2.70
C ALA A 114 -40.28 5.27 1.90
N ASP A 115 -40.36 4.09 2.53
CA ASP A 115 -39.95 3.83 3.91
C ASP A 115 -38.59 3.11 3.95
N GLY A 116 -38.18 2.50 2.84
CA GLY A 116 -36.97 1.71 2.71
C GLY A 116 -37.23 0.39 1.97
N MET A 117 -36.23 -0.50 2.03
CA MET A 117 -36.37 -1.89 1.61
C MET A 117 -35.60 -2.82 2.54
N ALA A 118 -35.87 -4.13 2.46
CA ALA A 118 -35.15 -5.13 3.23
C ALA A 118 -34.67 -6.28 2.33
N LEU A 119 -33.45 -6.75 2.58
CA LEU A 119 -32.96 -8.04 2.12
C LEU A 119 -33.47 -9.11 3.10
N VAL A 120 -34.16 -10.13 2.60
CA VAL A 120 -34.87 -11.11 3.42
C VAL A 120 -34.44 -12.52 3.05
N PHE A 121 -34.14 -13.32 4.07
CA PHE A 121 -33.95 -14.77 4.00
C PHE A 121 -35.13 -15.43 4.71
N GLN A 122 -35.86 -16.33 4.06
CA GLN A 122 -37.11 -16.88 4.59
C GLN A 122 -37.40 -18.32 4.16
N ASN A 123 -37.98 -19.07 5.10
CA ASN A 123 -38.74 -20.30 4.85
C ASN A 123 -40.18 -20.17 5.42
N ASP A 124 -40.83 -19.05 5.14
CA ASP A 124 -42.25 -18.86 5.39
C ASP A 124 -43.06 -19.89 4.59
N THR A 125 -44.02 -20.52 5.25
CA THR A 125 -44.89 -21.52 4.62
C THR A 125 -45.68 -21.02 3.41
N ARG A 126 -45.84 -19.70 3.26
CA ARG A 126 -46.47 -19.04 2.11
C ARG A 126 -45.57 -18.98 0.87
N GLY A 127 -44.27 -19.28 1.01
CA GLY A 127 -43.32 -19.33 -0.10
C GLY A 127 -43.24 -17.99 -0.85
N LEU A 128 -43.55 -17.99 -2.15
CA LEU A 128 -43.56 -16.77 -2.98
C LEU A 128 -44.64 -15.76 -2.57
N ALA A 129 -45.64 -16.18 -1.80
CA ALA A 129 -46.70 -15.30 -1.29
C ALA A 129 -46.37 -14.73 0.09
N ALA A 130 -45.16 -14.89 0.61
CA ALA A 130 -44.73 -14.30 1.88
C ALA A 130 -44.90 -12.76 1.85
N THR A 131 -45.61 -12.24 2.85
CA THR A 131 -45.93 -10.82 3.04
C THR A 131 -46.34 -10.59 4.49
N PRO A 132 -46.11 -9.40 5.07
CA PRO A 132 -46.77 -9.02 6.30
C PRO A 132 -48.30 -9.04 6.13
N THR A 133 -49.01 -9.33 7.21
CA THR A 133 -50.47 -9.34 7.25
C THR A 133 -50.97 -7.92 7.48
N TYR A 134 -51.09 -7.16 6.39
CA TYR A 134 -51.59 -5.80 6.43
C TYR A 134 -53.07 -5.71 6.78
N GLY A 135 -53.46 -4.56 7.35
CA GLY A 135 -54.85 -4.16 7.48
C GLY A 135 -55.41 -3.62 6.15
N LYS A 136 -56.19 -2.53 6.21
CA LYS A 136 -56.75 -1.90 5.01
C LYS A 136 -55.72 -1.16 4.14
N THR A 137 -54.59 -0.82 4.73
CA THR A 137 -53.52 -0.04 4.10
C THR A 137 -52.18 -0.73 4.37
N VAL A 138 -51.25 -0.59 3.42
CA VAL A 138 -49.86 -0.98 3.65
C VAL A 138 -49.26 -0.06 4.71
N ALA A 139 -48.59 -0.65 5.69
CA ALA A 139 -47.84 0.10 6.70
C ALA A 139 -46.38 0.20 6.26
N GLY A 140 -45.93 1.42 6.01
CA GLY A 140 -44.62 1.76 5.48
C GLY A 140 -43.46 1.24 6.34
N GLU A 141 -43.52 1.55 7.64
CA GLU A 141 -42.61 1.11 8.72
C GLU A 141 -42.19 -0.37 8.62
N THR A 142 -43.04 -1.22 8.06
CA THR A 142 -42.74 -2.67 7.99
C THR A 142 -41.67 -3.04 6.98
N LEU A 143 -41.33 -2.15 6.05
CA LEU A 143 -40.41 -2.42 4.93
C LEU A 143 -40.76 -3.69 4.13
N GLY A 144 -42.02 -4.11 4.18
CA GLY A 144 -42.48 -5.33 3.52
C GLY A 144 -42.10 -6.63 4.24
N VAL A 145 -41.58 -6.59 5.46
CA VAL A 145 -41.11 -7.80 6.16
C VAL A 145 -41.52 -7.88 7.63
N TRP A 146 -41.47 -6.76 8.35
CA TRP A 146 -41.74 -6.71 9.79
C TRP A 146 -43.24 -6.82 10.11
N GLY A 147 -43.56 -7.11 11.38
CA GLY A 147 -44.92 -7.16 11.89
C GLY A 147 -45.61 -5.80 11.82
N VAL A 148 -46.96 -5.80 11.82
CA VAL A 148 -47.78 -4.61 11.61
C VAL A 148 -48.44 -4.17 12.94
N ASP A 149 -48.00 -3.06 13.53
CA ASP A 149 -48.65 -2.50 14.72
C ASP A 149 -49.97 -1.78 14.35
N THR A 150 -51.10 -2.46 14.58
CA THR A 150 -52.44 -1.94 14.27
C THR A 150 -53.41 -1.96 15.44
N ASP A 151 -52.94 -2.34 16.63
CA ASP A 151 -53.80 -2.57 17.80
C ASP A 151 -53.23 -1.87 19.03
N LYS A 152 -53.67 -0.64 19.27
CA LYS A 152 -53.27 0.15 20.43
C LYS A 152 -53.56 -0.46 21.81
N LYS A 153 -54.34 -1.56 21.87
CA LYS A 153 -54.62 -2.28 23.13
C LYS A 153 -53.68 -3.46 23.35
N GLN A 154 -52.84 -3.78 22.37
CA GLN A 154 -51.91 -4.89 22.43
C GLN A 154 -50.81 -4.59 23.46
N THR A 155 -50.70 -5.43 24.49
CA THR A 155 -49.73 -5.21 25.58
C THR A 155 -48.49 -6.08 25.48
N THR A 156 -48.49 -7.09 24.60
CA THR A 156 -47.38 -8.03 24.39
C THR A 156 -47.04 -8.15 22.90
N PRO A 157 -45.83 -8.58 22.52
CA PRO A 157 -45.42 -8.53 21.12
C PRO A 157 -45.88 -9.74 20.27
N ASP A 158 -46.55 -10.73 20.87
CA ASP A 158 -46.92 -11.99 20.20
C ASP A 158 -47.75 -11.76 18.93
N LYS A 159 -48.71 -10.84 19.00
CA LYS A 159 -49.62 -10.57 17.88
C LYS A 159 -48.91 -9.86 16.74
N ILE A 160 -48.07 -8.86 17.03
CA ILE A 160 -47.32 -8.14 15.99
C ILE A 160 -46.34 -9.09 15.30
N ALA A 161 -45.56 -9.87 16.06
CA ALA A 161 -44.63 -10.85 15.51
C ALA A 161 -45.32 -11.87 14.57
N SER A 162 -46.52 -12.35 14.94
CA SER A 162 -47.29 -13.29 14.11
C SER A 162 -47.77 -12.72 12.76
N THR A 163 -47.73 -11.39 12.58
CA THR A 163 -48.14 -10.74 11.33
C THR A 163 -47.00 -10.55 10.35
N ALA A 164 -45.74 -10.67 10.77
CA ALA A 164 -44.56 -10.50 9.93
C ALA A 164 -44.42 -11.62 8.88
N ILE A 165 -43.40 -11.54 8.03
CA ILE A 165 -42.89 -12.73 7.34
C ILE A 165 -42.31 -13.68 8.40
N GLN A 166 -42.73 -14.95 8.37
CA GLN A 166 -42.36 -15.94 9.38
C GLN A 166 -41.12 -16.72 8.94
N ASN A 167 -40.43 -17.34 9.91
CA ASN A 167 -39.22 -18.13 9.68
C ASN A 167 -38.20 -17.37 8.83
N SER A 168 -37.84 -16.16 9.27
CA SER A 168 -37.05 -15.26 8.45
C SER A 168 -36.04 -14.47 9.26
N TRP A 169 -34.98 -14.05 8.59
CA TRP A 169 -34.09 -12.99 9.00
C TRP A 169 -34.10 -11.90 7.92
N ALA A 170 -34.07 -10.64 8.36
CA ALA A 170 -34.09 -9.49 7.46
C ALA A 170 -32.99 -8.50 7.83
N LEU A 171 -32.35 -7.95 6.79
CA LEU A 171 -31.47 -6.80 6.85
C LEU A 171 -32.21 -5.63 6.19
N GLU A 172 -32.60 -4.66 7.00
CA GLU A 172 -33.31 -3.48 6.54
C GLU A 172 -32.37 -2.37 6.12
N PHE A 173 -32.87 -1.52 5.22
CA PHE A 173 -32.26 -0.30 4.73
C PHE A 173 -33.33 0.78 4.85
N ASP A 174 -33.41 1.37 6.04
CA ASP A 174 -34.50 2.23 6.44
C ASP A 174 -34.17 3.69 6.14
N THR A 175 -35.00 4.30 5.29
CA THR A 175 -34.86 5.70 4.87
C THR A 175 -35.72 6.67 5.68
N HIS A 176 -36.62 6.16 6.52
CA HIS A 176 -37.67 6.93 7.18
C HIS A 176 -37.86 6.60 8.66
N LEU A 177 -37.57 7.57 9.52
CA LEU A 177 -37.62 7.35 10.97
C LEU A 177 -39.04 7.41 11.53
N ASN A 178 -39.56 6.23 11.88
CA ASN A 178 -40.78 6.01 12.61
C ASN A 178 -40.55 6.15 14.13
N THR A 179 -40.61 7.39 14.64
CA THR A 179 -40.22 7.75 16.03
C THR A 179 -41.37 8.27 16.91
N SER A 180 -42.61 8.08 16.48
CA SER A 180 -43.78 8.59 17.21
C SER A 180 -44.00 7.86 18.53
N THR A 181 -44.03 8.58 19.65
CA THR A 181 -44.26 7.99 20.99
C THR A 181 -45.56 8.48 21.67
N SER A 182 -46.33 9.31 20.97
CA SER A 182 -47.54 9.92 21.49
C SER A 182 -48.71 8.93 21.54
N TYR A 183 -49.65 9.13 22.48
CA TYR A 183 -50.86 8.28 22.57
C TYR A 183 -51.68 8.27 21.26
N SER A 184 -51.73 9.38 20.51
CA SER A 184 -52.44 9.44 19.22
C SER A 184 -51.83 8.55 18.14
N ASN A 185 -50.58 8.11 18.31
CA ASN A 185 -49.85 7.29 17.34
C ASN A 185 -49.81 5.80 17.73
N THR A 186 -50.44 5.42 18.84
CA THR A 186 -50.53 4.01 19.27
C THR A 186 -51.30 3.17 18.26
N GLY A 187 -50.70 2.04 17.83
CA GLY A 187 -51.30 1.17 16.82
C GLY A 187 -51.36 1.76 15.41
N ASN A 188 -50.50 2.71 15.08
CA ASN A 188 -50.43 3.32 13.74
C ASN A 188 -49.23 2.84 12.91
N ALA A 189 -48.37 1.97 13.44
CA ALA A 189 -47.11 1.55 12.83
C ALA A 189 -46.20 2.74 12.46
N ASP A 190 -45.72 3.45 13.49
CA ASP A 190 -44.91 4.68 13.35
C ASP A 190 -43.92 4.88 14.53
N SER A 191 -43.44 3.80 15.14
CA SER A 191 -42.63 3.80 16.38
C SER A 191 -41.44 2.84 16.41
N PHE A 192 -41.10 2.12 15.33
CA PHE A 192 -39.99 1.15 15.35
C PHE A 192 -38.63 1.77 15.69
N ASP A 193 -38.37 3.01 15.26
CA ASP A 193 -37.05 3.65 15.30
C ASP A 193 -36.82 4.56 16.50
N VAL A 194 -37.65 4.48 17.55
CA VAL A 194 -37.60 5.40 18.70
C VAL A 194 -36.20 5.57 19.30
N ASP A 195 -35.36 4.52 19.25
CA ASP A 195 -34.00 4.52 19.82
C ASP A 195 -32.88 4.73 18.78
N ILE A 196 -33.20 5.05 17.53
CA ILE A 196 -32.24 5.29 16.44
C ILE A 196 -32.22 6.76 16.01
N ASN A 197 -31.04 7.24 15.60
CA ASN A 197 -30.84 8.59 15.08
C ASN A 197 -30.43 8.55 13.60
N GLY A 198 -31.35 8.89 12.71
CA GLY A 198 -31.15 8.98 11.26
C GLY A 198 -31.30 7.64 10.51
N PRO A 199 -31.37 7.71 9.17
CA PRO A 199 -31.47 6.52 8.32
C PRO A 199 -30.39 5.49 8.64
N HIS A 200 -30.76 4.22 8.53
CA HIS A 200 -29.92 3.16 9.07
C HIS A 200 -30.10 1.83 8.34
N ILE A 201 -29.17 0.93 8.61
CA ILE A 201 -29.16 -0.47 8.17
C ILE A 201 -29.07 -1.30 9.44
N ALA A 202 -29.99 -2.23 9.64
CA ALA A 202 -29.98 -3.12 10.79
C ALA A 202 -30.73 -4.41 10.50
N SER A 203 -30.63 -5.37 11.41
CA SER A 203 -31.19 -6.69 11.18
C SER A 203 -31.82 -7.30 12.41
N ASN A 204 -32.77 -8.21 12.19
CA ASN A 204 -33.37 -9.06 13.21
C ASN A 204 -34.22 -10.19 12.55
N TYR A 205 -35.01 -10.90 13.36
CA TYR A 205 -35.92 -11.97 12.92
C TYR A 205 -37.38 -11.49 12.94
N PRO A 206 -37.99 -11.15 11.79
CA PRO A 206 -39.31 -10.55 11.75
C PRO A 206 -40.42 -11.30 12.49
N GLY A 207 -40.41 -12.64 12.45
CA GLY A 207 -41.41 -13.47 13.13
C GLY A 207 -41.21 -13.65 14.64
N GLU A 208 -40.13 -13.13 15.22
CA GLU A 208 -39.79 -13.39 16.62
C GLU A 208 -40.35 -12.32 17.56
N VAL A 209 -40.94 -12.76 18.67
CA VAL A 209 -41.48 -11.87 19.72
C VAL A 209 -40.39 -10.97 20.30
N SER A 210 -39.15 -11.46 20.41
CA SER A 210 -38.01 -10.70 20.94
C SER A 210 -37.56 -9.54 20.06
N THR A 211 -38.07 -9.42 18.84
CA THR A 211 -37.76 -8.30 17.94
C THR A 211 -38.51 -7.03 18.33
N TYR A 212 -39.61 -7.15 19.08
CA TYR A 212 -40.53 -6.05 19.36
C TYR A 212 -40.66 -5.80 20.86
N GLU A 213 -40.74 -4.53 21.26
CA GLU A 213 -41.11 -4.12 22.61
C GLU A 213 -42.40 -3.28 22.58
N MET A 214 -43.41 -3.67 23.38
CA MET A 214 -44.65 -2.90 23.49
C MET A 214 -44.53 -1.84 24.58
N VAL A 215 -44.50 -0.58 24.20
CA VAL A 215 -44.31 0.55 25.12
C VAL A 215 -45.65 1.21 25.45
N ARG A 216 -45.93 1.34 26.76
CA ARG A 216 -47.15 1.96 27.27
C ARG A 216 -47.09 3.48 27.21
N THR A 217 -48.11 4.12 26.66
CA THR A 217 -48.29 5.59 26.68
C THR A 217 -49.74 5.96 27.06
N SER A 218 -49.98 7.22 27.40
CA SER A 218 -51.30 7.69 27.85
C SER A 218 -51.57 9.15 27.51
N THR A 219 -52.85 9.50 27.35
CA THR A 219 -53.32 10.89 27.26
C THR A 219 -54.28 11.20 28.41
N TRP A 220 -54.34 12.47 28.82
CA TRP A 220 -55.25 12.98 29.85
C TRP A 220 -56.44 13.76 29.29
N VAL A 221 -56.39 14.17 28.02
CA VAL A 221 -57.41 15.00 27.36
C VAL A 221 -57.87 14.34 26.06
N PRO A 222 -59.19 14.30 25.76
CA PRO A 222 -60.32 14.73 26.59
C PRO A 222 -60.75 13.72 27.66
N ILE A 223 -60.33 12.45 27.58
CA ILE A 223 -60.61 11.39 28.55
C ILE A 223 -59.32 10.58 28.75
N TYR A 224 -58.98 10.26 30.01
CA TYR A 224 -57.81 9.42 30.32
C TYR A 224 -57.87 8.11 29.53
N SER A 225 -56.87 7.88 28.70
CA SER A 225 -56.79 6.69 27.87
C SER A 225 -55.35 6.19 27.82
N VAL A 226 -55.20 4.86 27.77
CA VAL A 226 -53.92 4.17 27.69
C VAL A 226 -53.86 3.44 26.35
N GLY A 227 -52.70 3.47 25.73
CA GLY A 227 -52.42 2.73 24.51
C GLY A 227 -50.97 2.26 24.51
N TYR A 228 -50.66 1.41 23.53
CA TYR A 228 -49.34 0.83 23.33
C TYR A 228 -48.91 1.05 21.89
N TYR A 229 -47.62 1.29 21.70
CA TYR A 229 -46.96 1.25 20.40
C TYR A 229 -45.81 0.24 20.46
N ALA A 230 -45.45 -0.33 19.33
CA ALA A 230 -44.31 -1.24 19.23
C ALA A 230 -43.03 -0.47 18.85
N THR A 231 -41.93 -0.73 19.55
CA THR A 231 -40.58 -0.38 19.08
C THR A 231 -39.87 -1.64 18.59
N GLN A 232 -38.80 -1.48 17.81
CA GLN A 232 -38.02 -2.57 17.26
C GLN A 232 -36.61 -2.61 17.83
N ILE A 233 -36.13 -3.83 18.12
CA ILE A 233 -34.73 -4.06 18.50
C ILE A 233 -33.90 -4.24 17.23
N HIS A 234 -32.89 -3.40 17.07
CA HIS A 234 -32.01 -3.38 15.90
C HIS A 234 -30.67 -4.04 16.21
N ALA A 235 -30.22 -5.00 15.40
CA ALA A 235 -28.92 -5.65 15.54
C ALA A 235 -27.99 -5.35 14.36
N GLY A 236 -26.70 -5.18 14.66
CA GLY A 236 -25.67 -4.91 13.65
C GLY A 236 -25.78 -3.52 13.00
N THR A 237 -26.29 -2.52 13.71
CA THR A 237 -26.68 -1.24 13.11
C THR A 237 -25.51 -0.48 12.44
N ILE A 238 -25.75 -0.02 11.20
CA ILE A 238 -24.96 1.02 10.53
C ILE A 238 -25.90 2.22 10.34
N ALA A 239 -25.63 3.34 11.01
CA ALA A 239 -26.46 4.55 10.92
C ALA A 239 -25.73 5.71 10.24
N GLY A 240 -26.49 6.66 9.71
CA GLY A 240 -25.99 7.87 9.08
C GLY A 240 -26.99 9.01 9.10
N ASP A 241 -26.66 10.09 8.39
CA ASP A 241 -27.62 11.17 8.15
C ASP A 241 -28.49 10.86 6.93
N TYR A 242 -29.39 11.79 6.60
CA TYR A 242 -30.31 11.66 5.46
C TYR A 242 -29.65 11.76 4.08
N THR A 243 -28.32 11.77 4.00
CA THR A 243 -27.55 11.61 2.76
C THR A 243 -27.01 10.19 2.58
N MET A 244 -27.17 9.30 3.57
CA MET A 244 -26.64 7.94 3.52
C MET A 244 -27.34 7.03 2.51
N LEU A 245 -28.67 7.13 2.38
CA LEU A 245 -29.48 6.22 1.55
C LEU A 245 -30.14 6.95 0.37
N SER A 246 -31.21 7.73 0.62
CA SER A 246 -31.98 8.41 -0.45
C SER A 246 -31.31 9.69 -0.98
N ASN A 247 -30.16 9.55 -1.62
CA ASN A 247 -29.32 10.66 -2.10
C ASN A 247 -29.23 10.76 -3.65
N GLY A 248 -29.92 9.89 -4.38
CA GLY A 248 -29.94 9.86 -5.84
C GLY A 248 -28.74 9.14 -6.47
N THR A 249 -28.02 8.33 -5.71
CA THR A 249 -26.88 7.54 -6.19
C THR A 249 -27.06 6.05 -5.88
N TRP A 250 -26.32 5.20 -6.60
CA TRP A 250 -26.28 3.76 -6.34
C TRP A 250 -25.28 3.46 -5.23
N HIS A 251 -25.66 2.59 -4.32
CA HIS A 251 -24.86 2.16 -3.17
C HIS A 251 -24.50 0.69 -3.31
N HIS A 252 -23.24 0.33 -3.09
CA HIS A 252 -22.85 -1.08 -3.15
C HIS A 252 -23.11 -1.78 -1.81
N LEU A 253 -23.52 -3.04 -1.87
CA LEU A 253 -23.65 -3.92 -0.72
C LEU A 253 -22.98 -5.25 -1.04
N THR A 254 -22.02 -5.64 -0.20
CA THR A 254 -21.52 -7.02 -0.14
C THR A 254 -22.06 -7.71 1.11
N ILE A 255 -22.60 -8.91 0.96
CA ILE A 255 -22.95 -9.82 2.06
C ILE A 255 -22.05 -11.06 2.02
N ASP A 256 -21.52 -11.43 3.19
CA ASP A 256 -20.62 -12.56 3.39
C ASP A 256 -21.15 -13.43 4.53
N TRP A 257 -21.53 -14.67 4.20
CA TRP A 257 -21.99 -15.68 5.12
C TRP A 257 -20.91 -16.73 5.36
N GLN A 258 -20.56 -16.92 6.63
CA GLN A 258 -19.66 -17.96 7.09
C GLN A 258 -20.43 -19.07 7.80
N ALA A 259 -20.57 -20.22 7.13
CA ALA A 259 -21.41 -21.31 7.63
C ALA A 259 -20.89 -21.93 8.93
N SER A 260 -19.57 -21.99 9.13
CA SER A 260 -18.95 -22.61 10.30
C SER A 260 -19.18 -21.82 11.59
N THR A 261 -19.17 -20.49 11.51
CA THR A 261 -19.37 -19.57 12.63
C THR A 261 -20.79 -19.03 12.72
N LYS A 262 -21.62 -19.32 11.70
CA LYS A 262 -22.96 -18.74 11.50
C LYS A 262 -22.96 -17.22 11.50
N GLN A 263 -21.90 -16.61 10.97
CA GLN A 263 -21.74 -15.16 10.94
C GLN A 263 -22.17 -14.62 9.57
N MET A 264 -23.07 -13.63 9.59
CA MET A 264 -23.41 -12.80 8.44
C MET A 264 -22.71 -11.45 8.61
N THR A 265 -21.85 -11.09 7.66
CA THR A 265 -21.23 -9.77 7.55
C THR A 265 -21.83 -9.04 6.37
N TYR A 266 -22.14 -7.76 6.53
CA TYR A 266 -22.54 -6.90 5.44
C TYR A 266 -21.70 -5.63 5.44
N THR A 267 -21.24 -5.26 4.25
CA THR A 267 -20.47 -4.05 4.01
C THR A 267 -21.20 -3.18 3.01
N PHE A 268 -21.55 -1.98 3.45
CA PHE A 268 -22.26 -0.97 2.68
C PHE A 268 -21.29 0.08 2.14
N ASP A 269 -21.48 0.52 0.90
CA ASP A 269 -20.62 1.45 0.19
C ASP A 269 -19.16 0.99 0.08
N ASP A 270 -18.91 -0.29 -0.19
CA ASP A 270 -17.57 -0.85 -0.46
C ASP A 270 -17.16 -0.79 -1.94
N LYS A 271 -17.94 -0.13 -2.80
CA LYS A 271 -17.58 0.12 -4.19
C LYS A 271 -18.14 1.45 -4.68
N ASP A 272 -17.33 2.20 -5.42
CA ASP A 272 -17.75 3.46 -6.03
C ASP A 272 -18.65 3.18 -7.26
N PRO A 273 -19.88 3.74 -7.33
CA PRO A 273 -20.87 3.41 -8.36
C PRO A 273 -20.51 3.92 -9.77
N ILE A 274 -19.59 4.88 -9.89
CA ILE A 274 -19.22 5.48 -11.17
C ILE A 274 -17.99 4.76 -11.76
N THR A 275 -16.99 4.53 -10.92
CA THR A 275 -15.70 3.99 -11.30
C THR A 275 -15.62 2.48 -11.13
N GLY A 276 -16.43 1.89 -10.25
CA GLY A 276 -16.37 0.49 -9.83
C GLY A 276 -15.19 0.18 -8.91
N LYS A 277 -14.42 1.18 -8.47
CA LYS A 277 -13.25 0.98 -7.59
C LYS A 277 -13.72 0.47 -6.22
N LYS A 278 -13.09 -0.62 -5.74
CA LYS A 278 -13.29 -1.14 -4.38
C LYS A 278 -12.86 -0.07 -3.36
N GLN A 279 -13.61 0.05 -2.27
CA GLN A 279 -13.36 0.97 -1.16
C GLN A 279 -13.75 0.29 0.16
N THR A 280 -13.36 0.85 1.31
CA THR A 280 -13.53 0.17 2.60
C THR A 280 -14.99 -0.04 3.01
N GLY A 281 -15.87 0.90 2.66
CA GLY A 281 -17.27 0.89 3.10
C GLY A 281 -17.45 0.97 4.62
N LYS A 282 -18.69 0.76 5.07
CA LYS A 282 -19.08 0.58 6.47
C LYS A 282 -19.55 -0.86 6.65
N SER A 283 -19.00 -1.56 7.64
CA SER A 283 -19.33 -2.96 7.90
C SER A 283 -19.99 -3.18 9.24
N ALA A 284 -20.88 -4.16 9.30
CA ALA A 284 -21.35 -4.77 10.54
C ALA A 284 -21.49 -6.29 10.36
N HIS A 285 -21.55 -7.00 11.47
CA HIS A 285 -21.73 -8.45 11.47
C HIS A 285 -22.67 -8.89 12.58
N VAL A 286 -23.40 -9.98 12.33
CA VAL A 286 -24.31 -10.61 13.28
C VAL A 286 -24.15 -12.12 13.24
N THR A 287 -24.38 -12.79 14.37
CA THR A 287 -24.46 -14.26 14.40
C THR A 287 -25.91 -14.68 14.22
N LEU A 288 -26.17 -15.55 13.26
CA LEU A 288 -27.52 -16.02 12.95
C LEU A 288 -27.86 -17.30 13.70
N ASP A 289 -29.02 -17.31 14.34
CA ASP A 289 -29.72 -18.50 14.77
C ASP A 289 -30.51 -19.06 13.59
N THR A 290 -29.88 -19.98 12.87
CA THR A 290 -30.45 -20.60 11.68
C THR A 290 -31.77 -21.33 11.94
N THR A 291 -32.06 -21.73 13.19
CA THR A 291 -33.32 -22.43 13.52
C THR A 291 -34.55 -21.51 13.45
N LYS A 292 -34.33 -20.20 13.54
CA LYS A 292 -35.39 -19.18 13.37
C LYS A 292 -35.69 -18.85 11.91
N ILE A 293 -34.82 -19.27 10.98
CA ILE A 293 -34.97 -19.03 9.54
C ILE A 293 -35.38 -20.34 8.87
N ASP A 294 -34.72 -21.44 9.21
CA ASP A 294 -34.94 -22.76 8.67
C ASP A 294 -35.23 -23.78 9.80
N PRO A 295 -36.42 -23.73 10.42
CA PRO A 295 -36.76 -24.60 11.55
C PRO A 295 -36.79 -26.09 11.20
N ASN A 296 -36.80 -26.44 9.91
CA ASN A 296 -36.78 -27.81 9.42
C ASN A 296 -35.36 -28.30 9.07
N ASP A 297 -34.33 -27.47 9.24
CA ASP A 297 -32.92 -27.78 9.00
C ASP A 297 -32.65 -28.38 7.60
N THR A 298 -33.28 -27.78 6.59
CA THR A 298 -33.11 -28.16 5.18
C THR A 298 -31.78 -27.68 4.60
N GLY A 299 -31.18 -26.65 5.21
CA GLY A 299 -29.98 -25.95 4.73
C GLY A 299 -30.26 -25.00 3.57
N GLN A 300 -31.49 -24.92 3.06
CA GLN A 300 -31.85 -24.14 1.89
C GLN A 300 -32.86 -23.06 2.29
N VAL A 301 -32.58 -21.80 1.97
CA VAL A 301 -33.48 -20.68 2.25
C VAL A 301 -33.77 -19.89 0.99
N ARG A 302 -35.03 -19.49 0.84
CA ARG A 302 -35.43 -18.53 -0.19
C ARG A 302 -34.97 -17.15 0.26
N TRP A 303 -34.50 -16.34 -0.68
CA TRP A 303 -34.03 -15.01 -0.35
C TRP A 303 -34.43 -14.00 -1.41
N GLY A 304 -34.39 -12.71 -1.08
CA GLY A 304 -34.73 -11.65 -2.01
C GLY A 304 -35.01 -10.35 -1.28
N PHE A 305 -35.81 -9.49 -1.90
CA PHE A 305 -36.04 -8.14 -1.39
C PHE A 305 -37.52 -7.84 -1.19
N THR A 306 -37.83 -7.16 -0.12
CA THR A 306 -39.15 -6.59 0.17
C THR A 306 -39.08 -5.09 0.34
N GLY A 307 -40.20 -4.41 0.15
CA GLY A 307 -40.33 -2.99 0.45
C GLY A 307 -41.79 -2.61 0.65
N ALA A 308 -42.03 -1.62 1.50
CA ALA A 308 -43.35 -1.05 1.74
C ALA A 308 -43.26 0.47 1.66
N THR A 309 -44.32 1.12 1.17
CA THR A 309 -44.41 2.58 1.14
C THR A 309 -45.73 3.06 1.72
N GLY A 310 -45.71 4.21 2.41
CA GLY A 310 -46.88 4.93 2.90
C GLY A 310 -47.40 6.03 1.97
N ASP A 311 -47.77 7.17 2.55
CA ASP A 311 -48.15 8.38 1.80
C ASP A 311 -46.94 9.11 1.18
N SER A 312 -45.75 8.85 1.71
CA SER A 312 -44.44 9.13 1.11
C SER A 312 -43.93 7.87 0.41
N TYR A 313 -42.99 8.03 -0.52
CA TYR A 313 -42.40 6.91 -1.24
C TYR A 313 -41.00 7.30 -1.75
N GLU A 314 -40.24 6.29 -2.16
CA GLU A 314 -39.00 6.43 -2.91
C GLU A 314 -38.90 5.34 -3.99
N ASN A 315 -37.86 5.43 -4.80
CA ASN A 315 -37.53 4.42 -5.81
C ASN A 315 -36.58 3.40 -5.21
N ASN A 316 -37.06 2.19 -4.93
CA ASN A 316 -36.24 1.10 -4.43
C ASN A 316 -35.91 0.11 -5.55
N LEU A 317 -34.64 0.09 -5.96
CA LEU A 317 -34.12 -0.80 -6.99
C LEU A 317 -32.87 -1.55 -6.52
N VAL A 318 -32.70 -2.77 -7.02
CA VAL A 318 -31.52 -3.61 -6.77
C VAL A 318 -30.97 -4.14 -8.09
N ILE A 319 -29.65 -4.10 -8.27
CA ILE A 319 -28.94 -4.74 -9.39
C ILE A 319 -27.93 -5.71 -8.79
N PHE A 320 -27.90 -6.96 -9.25
CA PHE A 320 -26.96 -7.96 -8.75
C PHE A 320 -25.68 -8.00 -9.58
N GLU A 321 -24.53 -8.09 -8.92
CA GLU A 321 -23.24 -8.43 -9.55
C GLU A 321 -22.93 -9.92 -9.36
N GLU A 322 -23.12 -10.43 -8.14
CA GLU A 322 -22.84 -11.81 -7.74
C GLU A 322 -24.05 -12.41 -7.02
N VAL A 323 -24.56 -13.54 -7.50
CA VAL A 323 -25.66 -14.30 -6.88
C VAL A 323 -25.07 -15.50 -6.14
N PRO A 324 -25.38 -15.69 -4.83
CA PRO A 324 -24.80 -16.74 -4.00
C PRO A 324 -24.77 -18.12 -4.63
N GLY A 325 -23.55 -18.66 -4.80
CA GLY A 325 -23.32 -20.01 -5.29
C GLY A 325 -23.79 -20.24 -6.72
N LEU A 326 -24.17 -19.20 -7.47
CA LEU A 326 -24.46 -19.30 -8.90
C LEU A 326 -23.14 -19.47 -9.66
N VAL A 327 -22.23 -18.53 -9.45
CA VAL A 327 -20.84 -18.54 -9.90
C VAL A 327 -20.03 -17.72 -8.90
N ASP A 328 -18.98 -18.30 -8.35
CA ASP A 328 -18.10 -17.64 -7.38
C ASP A 328 -16.76 -17.38 -8.11
N VAL A 329 -16.41 -16.11 -8.30
CA VAL A 329 -15.29 -15.69 -9.16
C VAL A 329 -14.49 -14.56 -8.52
N ASP A 330 -13.23 -14.43 -8.92
CA ASP A 330 -12.36 -13.33 -8.49
C ASP A 330 -11.55 -12.77 -9.67
N ALA A 331 -11.14 -11.50 -9.57
CA ALA A 331 -10.31 -10.84 -10.55
C ALA A 331 -9.32 -9.88 -9.90
N ASN A 332 -8.04 -10.01 -10.26
CA ASN A 332 -6.97 -9.15 -9.76
C ASN A 332 -6.10 -8.63 -10.89
N ALA A 333 -5.59 -7.41 -10.76
CA ALA A 333 -4.66 -6.82 -11.73
C ALA A 333 -3.27 -6.64 -11.08
N THR A 334 -2.21 -6.91 -11.84
CA THR A 334 -0.82 -6.75 -11.39
C THR A 334 0.00 -6.10 -12.49
N LEU A 335 0.65 -4.98 -12.16
CA LEU A 335 1.63 -4.33 -13.02
C LEU A 335 3.03 -4.76 -12.58
N THR A 336 3.84 -5.24 -13.52
CA THR A 336 5.23 -5.65 -13.29
C THR A 336 6.15 -4.82 -14.19
N ASP A 337 7.15 -4.17 -13.61
CA ASP A 337 8.31 -3.67 -14.32
C ASP A 337 9.26 -4.84 -14.60
N ILE A 338 9.30 -5.26 -15.86
CA ILE A 338 10.09 -6.40 -16.31
C ILE A 338 11.56 -6.02 -16.44
N THR A 339 11.89 -4.76 -16.74
CA THR A 339 13.29 -4.32 -16.82
C THR A 339 13.96 -4.46 -15.44
N GLN A 340 13.25 -4.06 -14.39
CA GLN A 340 13.75 -4.07 -13.01
C GLN A 340 13.39 -5.37 -12.25
N ASN A 341 12.62 -6.27 -12.87
CA ASN A 341 12.09 -7.50 -12.25
C ASN A 341 11.35 -7.22 -10.92
N LYS A 342 10.42 -6.26 -10.95
CA LYS A 342 9.74 -5.72 -9.78
C LYS A 342 8.24 -5.58 -10.03
N VAL A 343 7.41 -6.00 -9.07
CA VAL A 343 5.98 -5.68 -9.05
C VAL A 343 5.80 -4.22 -8.63
N VAL A 344 4.95 -3.49 -9.36
CA VAL A 344 4.62 -2.10 -9.06
C VAL A 344 3.45 -2.11 -8.08
N ASP A 345 3.75 -1.76 -6.83
CA ASP A 345 2.74 -1.58 -5.79
C ASP A 345 2.00 -0.25 -5.93
N ASN A 346 0.95 -0.04 -5.14
CA ASN A 346 0.27 1.25 -5.08
C ASN A 346 1.23 2.36 -4.63
N ASP A 347 1.17 3.50 -5.31
CA ASP A 347 2.09 4.63 -5.18
C ASP A 347 3.56 4.27 -5.51
N GLY A 348 3.76 3.14 -6.19
CA GLY A 348 5.07 2.69 -6.68
C GLY A 348 5.62 3.56 -7.80
N THR A 349 6.79 3.18 -8.31
CA THR A 349 7.47 3.89 -9.39
C THR A 349 7.79 2.96 -10.56
N VAL A 350 7.74 3.51 -11.77
CA VAL A 350 8.19 2.90 -13.04
C VAL A 350 9.07 3.92 -13.74
N LYS A 351 10.11 3.48 -14.45
CA LYS A 351 10.98 4.38 -15.21
C LYS A 351 10.52 4.50 -16.66
N GLY A 352 10.65 5.70 -17.25
CA GLY A 352 10.42 5.91 -18.68
C GLY A 352 11.26 4.96 -19.52
N GLY A 353 10.68 4.35 -20.56
CA GLY A 353 11.37 3.38 -21.40
C GLY A 353 11.47 1.96 -20.82
N ASP A 354 11.09 1.73 -19.55
CA ASP A 354 11.08 0.37 -18.99
C ASP A 354 10.01 -0.51 -19.64
N LYS A 355 10.33 -1.80 -19.79
CA LYS A 355 9.38 -2.80 -20.28
C LYS A 355 8.47 -3.20 -19.14
N VAL A 356 7.17 -3.21 -19.41
CA VAL A 356 6.14 -3.53 -18.41
C VAL A 356 5.26 -4.69 -18.86
N ARG A 357 4.72 -5.42 -17.88
CA ARG A 357 3.65 -6.42 -18.05
C ARG A 357 2.48 -6.07 -17.13
N LEU A 358 1.29 -5.97 -17.70
CA LEU A 358 0.04 -5.84 -16.96
C LEU A 358 -0.75 -7.14 -17.10
N ASP A 359 -0.97 -7.83 -15.98
CA ASP A 359 -1.70 -9.09 -15.92
C ASP A 359 -3.04 -8.86 -15.22
N TYR A 360 -4.14 -9.28 -15.86
CA TYR A 360 -5.44 -9.46 -15.21
C TYR A 360 -5.67 -10.95 -15.00
N GLN A 361 -5.61 -11.39 -13.75
CA GLN A 361 -5.85 -12.77 -13.35
C GLN A 361 -7.31 -12.97 -12.97
N LEU A 362 -8.00 -13.81 -13.74
CA LEU A 362 -9.37 -14.24 -13.47
C LEU A 362 -9.35 -15.65 -12.87
N SER A 363 -10.17 -15.86 -11.84
CA SER A 363 -10.29 -17.13 -11.11
C SER A 363 -11.74 -17.53 -10.95
N TYR A 364 -12.01 -18.82 -11.13
CA TYR A 364 -13.26 -19.48 -10.78
C TYR A 364 -13.06 -20.26 -9.48
N GLU A 365 -13.76 -19.84 -8.44
CA GLU A 365 -13.64 -20.40 -7.08
C GLU A 365 -14.73 -21.44 -6.79
N GLY A 366 -15.86 -21.38 -7.52
CA GLY A 366 -16.97 -22.30 -7.28
C GLY A 366 -18.29 -21.89 -7.94
N GLY A 367 -19.37 -22.56 -7.53
CA GLY A 367 -20.72 -22.27 -7.97
C GLY A 367 -21.41 -23.40 -8.74
N LYS A 368 -22.71 -23.22 -8.97
CA LYS A 368 -23.59 -24.16 -9.69
C LYS A 368 -23.37 -24.12 -11.21
N GLN A 369 -22.81 -23.04 -11.74
CA GLN A 369 -22.58 -22.82 -13.16
C GLN A 369 -21.11 -22.49 -13.42
N GLU A 370 -20.67 -22.71 -14.66
CA GLU A 370 -19.42 -22.18 -15.18
C GLU A 370 -19.53 -20.67 -15.44
N TRP A 371 -18.42 -19.94 -15.33
CA TRP A 371 -18.34 -18.54 -15.74
C TRP A 371 -18.10 -18.48 -17.25
N LYS A 372 -19.19 -18.39 -18.03
CA LYS A 372 -19.18 -18.49 -19.49
C LYS A 372 -19.47 -17.16 -20.17
N ASP A 373 -19.05 -17.05 -21.42
CA ASP A 373 -19.22 -15.86 -22.25
C ASP A 373 -18.66 -14.57 -21.60
N VAL A 374 -17.58 -14.71 -20.82
CA VAL A 374 -16.95 -13.58 -20.12
C VAL A 374 -16.43 -12.56 -21.13
N VAL A 375 -16.90 -11.32 -21.00
CA VAL A 375 -16.44 -10.15 -21.74
C VAL A 375 -15.70 -9.22 -20.78
N ALA A 376 -14.40 -9.06 -21.01
CA ALA A 376 -13.54 -8.13 -20.30
C ALA A 376 -13.66 -6.74 -20.96
N GLN A 377 -14.16 -5.77 -20.20
CA GLN A 377 -14.18 -4.35 -20.54
C GLN A 377 -12.99 -3.69 -19.83
N LEU A 378 -11.85 -3.69 -20.51
CA LEU A 378 -10.57 -3.29 -19.95
C LEU A 378 -10.35 -1.79 -20.09
N LYS A 379 -9.89 -1.16 -19.03
CA LYS A 379 -9.40 0.23 -19.01
C LYS A 379 -7.90 0.19 -18.74
N LEU A 380 -7.09 0.50 -19.74
CA LEU A 380 -5.64 0.33 -19.66
C LEU A 380 -4.96 1.64 -19.19
N PRO A 381 -4.05 1.59 -18.19
CA PRO A 381 -3.41 2.78 -17.62
C PRO A 381 -2.78 3.67 -18.68
N SER A 382 -2.88 4.99 -18.51
CA SER A 382 -2.21 5.95 -19.40
C SER A 382 -0.69 5.84 -19.28
N LYS A 383 0.03 6.43 -20.24
CA LYS A 383 1.50 6.44 -20.30
C LYS A 383 2.19 5.07 -20.39
N LEU A 384 1.44 4.02 -20.72
CA LEU A 384 1.97 2.70 -21.05
C LEU A 384 1.61 2.35 -22.50
N SER A 385 2.61 2.06 -23.32
CA SER A 385 2.42 1.68 -24.72
C SER A 385 2.47 0.16 -24.87
N PHE A 386 1.29 -0.49 -24.85
CA PHE A 386 1.17 -1.94 -25.00
C PHE A 386 1.28 -2.36 -26.46
N THR A 387 2.12 -3.37 -26.73
CA THR A 387 2.41 -3.86 -28.09
C THR A 387 1.96 -5.28 -28.33
N LYS A 388 1.69 -6.04 -27.26
CA LYS A 388 1.21 -7.43 -27.34
C LYS A 388 0.24 -7.70 -26.20
N GLY A 389 -0.85 -8.39 -26.51
CA GLY A 389 -1.79 -8.94 -25.53
C GLY A 389 -2.01 -10.43 -25.76
N THR A 390 -2.19 -11.20 -24.70
CA THR A 390 -2.47 -12.64 -24.75
C THR A 390 -3.41 -13.06 -23.63
N ILE A 391 -4.33 -13.97 -23.91
CA ILE A 391 -5.11 -14.68 -22.89
C ILE A 391 -4.49 -16.07 -22.73
N THR A 392 -4.20 -16.50 -21.51
CA THR A 392 -3.70 -17.85 -21.21
C THR A 392 -4.63 -18.53 -20.22
N TYR A 393 -5.05 -19.75 -20.50
CA TYR A 393 -5.95 -20.54 -19.66
C TYR A 393 -5.19 -21.55 -18.79
N ALA A 394 -5.83 -22.06 -17.74
CA ALA A 394 -5.26 -23.09 -16.85
C ALA A 394 -4.79 -24.35 -17.58
N ASP A 395 -5.44 -24.71 -18.70
CA ASP A 395 -5.06 -25.85 -19.54
C ASP A 395 -3.82 -25.61 -20.43
N GLY A 396 -3.18 -24.43 -20.31
CA GLY A 396 -2.00 -24.02 -21.07
C GLY A 396 -2.29 -23.50 -22.47
N THR A 397 -3.55 -23.50 -22.92
CA THR A 397 -3.91 -22.88 -24.20
C THR A 397 -3.84 -21.36 -24.12
N SER A 398 -3.46 -20.72 -25.23
CA SER A 398 -3.36 -19.27 -25.30
C SER A 398 -3.85 -18.72 -26.64
N THR A 399 -4.43 -17.53 -26.60
CA THR A 399 -4.89 -16.77 -27.76
C THR A 399 -4.37 -15.35 -27.71
N ALA A 400 -3.99 -14.78 -28.86
CA ALA A 400 -3.62 -13.38 -28.94
C ALA A 400 -4.84 -12.47 -28.71
N VAL A 401 -4.62 -11.34 -28.07
CA VAL A 401 -5.60 -10.25 -27.96
C VAL A 401 -5.35 -9.27 -29.10
N ASP A 402 -6.41 -8.91 -29.82
CA ASP A 402 -6.35 -7.89 -30.86
C ASP A 402 -6.35 -6.49 -30.23
N LEU A 403 -5.22 -5.79 -30.33
CA LEU A 403 -5.07 -4.43 -29.80
C LEU A 403 -5.61 -3.35 -30.74
N SER A 404 -6.03 -3.68 -31.97
CA SER A 404 -6.62 -2.71 -32.88
C SER A 404 -7.97 -2.15 -32.39
N GLY A 405 -8.61 -2.86 -31.46
CA GLY A 405 -9.82 -2.41 -30.77
C GLY A 405 -9.57 -1.48 -29.58
N LEU A 406 -8.32 -1.13 -29.26
CA LEU A 406 -8.00 -0.16 -28.22
C LEU A 406 -8.33 1.26 -28.71
N ASP A 407 -9.30 1.89 -28.09
CA ASP A 407 -9.76 3.24 -28.49
C ASP A 407 -8.89 4.38 -27.94
N SER A 408 -9.25 5.62 -28.31
CA SER A 408 -8.57 6.84 -27.86
C SER A 408 -8.66 7.07 -26.35
N GLU A 409 -9.69 6.53 -25.72
CA GLU A 409 -9.97 6.55 -24.29
C GLU A 409 -9.28 5.41 -23.54
N ARG A 410 -8.46 4.60 -24.25
CA ARG A 410 -7.71 3.45 -23.74
C ARG A 410 -8.59 2.34 -23.18
N GLN A 411 -9.76 2.16 -23.77
CA GLN A 411 -10.68 1.07 -23.48
C GLN A 411 -10.53 -0.03 -24.52
N LEU A 412 -10.61 -1.27 -24.07
CA LEU A 412 -10.52 -2.45 -24.92
C LEU A 412 -11.52 -3.51 -24.47
N THR A 413 -12.37 -3.97 -25.39
CA THR A 413 -13.29 -5.07 -25.14
C THR A 413 -12.70 -6.39 -25.63
N VAL A 414 -12.58 -7.37 -24.75
CA VAL A 414 -12.01 -8.69 -25.06
C VAL A 414 -12.98 -9.78 -24.60
N LYS A 415 -13.40 -10.66 -25.51
CA LYS A 415 -14.20 -11.84 -25.16
C LYS A 415 -13.28 -13.04 -24.89
N LEU A 416 -13.47 -13.70 -23.75
CA LEU A 416 -12.81 -14.98 -23.48
C LEU A 416 -13.36 -16.06 -24.42
N ALA A 417 -12.46 -16.84 -25.02
CA ALA A 417 -12.80 -17.93 -25.92
C ALA A 417 -13.32 -19.19 -25.18
N LYS A 418 -12.99 -19.33 -23.89
CA LYS A 418 -13.39 -20.45 -23.04
C LYS A 418 -14.02 -19.95 -21.74
N ALA A 419 -14.97 -20.72 -21.23
CA ALA A 419 -15.52 -20.53 -19.89
C ALA A 419 -14.50 -20.93 -18.81
N LEU A 420 -14.64 -20.32 -17.62
CA LEU A 420 -13.93 -20.75 -16.42
C LEU A 420 -14.83 -21.69 -15.61
N SER A 421 -14.26 -22.77 -15.10
CA SER A 421 -14.97 -23.81 -14.38
C SER A 421 -14.02 -24.57 -13.45
N SER A 422 -14.53 -25.53 -12.68
CA SER A 422 -13.72 -26.41 -11.84
C SER A 422 -12.61 -27.17 -12.59
N SER A 423 -12.76 -27.37 -13.91
CA SER A 423 -11.78 -28.04 -14.78
C SER A 423 -10.86 -27.07 -15.55
N ASN A 424 -11.19 -25.78 -15.56
CA ASN A 424 -10.42 -24.72 -16.22
C ASN A 424 -10.54 -23.45 -15.36
N GLN A 425 -9.86 -23.45 -14.22
CA GLN A 425 -10.17 -22.52 -13.12
C GLN A 425 -9.69 -21.08 -13.38
N THR A 426 -8.71 -20.88 -14.26
CA THR A 426 -8.07 -19.57 -14.41
C THR A 426 -7.94 -19.15 -15.87
N ALA A 427 -7.99 -17.83 -16.07
CA ALA A 427 -7.53 -17.16 -17.28
C ALA A 427 -6.74 -15.91 -16.93
N THR A 428 -5.59 -15.71 -17.56
CA THR A 428 -4.75 -14.53 -17.39
C THR A 428 -4.74 -13.74 -18.69
N ILE A 429 -5.24 -12.50 -18.66
CA ILE A 429 -5.09 -11.55 -19.76
C ILE A 429 -3.84 -10.73 -19.51
N SER A 430 -2.79 -10.95 -20.29
CA SER A 430 -1.48 -10.32 -20.13
C SER A 430 -1.19 -9.35 -21.26
N PHE A 431 -0.81 -8.12 -20.92
CA PHE A 431 -0.35 -7.10 -21.86
C PHE A 431 1.12 -6.79 -21.59
N THR A 432 1.96 -6.86 -22.62
CA THR A 432 3.36 -6.42 -22.54
C THR A 432 3.57 -5.17 -23.38
N GLY A 433 4.32 -4.22 -22.83
CA GLY A 433 4.55 -2.91 -23.44
C GLY A 433 5.78 -2.23 -22.89
N THR A 434 5.85 -0.92 -23.14
CA THR A 434 6.90 -0.03 -22.64
C THR A 434 6.26 1.17 -21.95
N ALA A 435 6.83 1.63 -20.85
CA ALA A 435 6.43 2.89 -20.23
C ALA A 435 6.88 4.07 -21.11
N ASP A 436 6.00 5.04 -21.31
CA ASP A 436 6.29 6.19 -22.17
C ASP A 436 7.43 7.04 -21.58
N GLU A 437 8.19 7.71 -22.43
CA GLU A 437 9.20 8.66 -21.95
C GLU A 437 8.54 9.92 -21.40
N VAL A 438 9.08 10.43 -20.29
CA VAL A 438 8.65 11.67 -19.65
C VAL A 438 9.88 12.50 -19.26
N THR A 439 9.74 13.83 -19.25
CA THR A 439 10.82 14.75 -18.87
C THR A 439 10.81 15.08 -17.37
N GLU A 440 9.68 14.89 -16.71
CA GLU A 440 9.43 15.16 -15.29
C GLU A 440 8.56 14.02 -14.72
N PRO A 441 8.60 13.75 -13.40
CA PRO A 441 7.73 12.75 -12.78
C PRO A 441 6.26 12.98 -13.10
N ALA A 442 5.58 11.94 -13.56
CA ALA A 442 4.16 12.00 -13.93
C ALA A 442 3.35 10.95 -13.18
N SER A 443 2.30 11.38 -12.49
CA SER A 443 1.36 10.45 -11.83
C SER A 443 0.47 9.75 -12.86
N VAL A 444 0.31 8.45 -12.70
CA VAL A 444 -0.60 7.60 -13.48
C VAL A 444 -1.64 7.02 -12.53
N THR A 445 -2.90 7.35 -12.76
CA THR A 445 -4.03 6.88 -11.95
C THR A 445 -4.41 5.45 -12.33
N GLY A 446 -4.63 4.63 -11.31
CA GLY A 446 -5.17 3.28 -11.41
C GLY A 446 -6.59 3.27 -11.95
N LEU A 447 -6.90 2.32 -12.81
CA LEU A 447 -8.19 2.19 -13.49
C LEU A 447 -8.84 0.87 -13.15
N THR A 448 -10.16 0.88 -12.95
CA THR A 448 -10.95 -0.33 -12.73
C THR A 448 -11.49 -0.86 -14.06
N SER A 449 -11.15 -2.11 -14.35
CA SER A 449 -11.69 -2.89 -15.46
C SER A 449 -12.79 -3.83 -14.95
N THR A 450 -13.76 -4.13 -15.81
CA THR A 450 -14.93 -4.94 -15.46
C THR A 450 -14.97 -6.21 -16.31
N PHE A 451 -15.26 -7.34 -15.68
CA PHE A 451 -15.41 -8.64 -16.32
C PHE A 451 -16.85 -9.07 -16.18
N THR A 452 -17.54 -9.20 -17.30
CA THR A 452 -19.00 -9.37 -17.34
C THR A 452 -19.38 -10.68 -17.97
N ALA A 453 -20.31 -11.39 -17.35
CA ALA A 453 -20.98 -12.56 -17.92
C ALA A 453 -22.46 -12.52 -17.55
N VAL A 454 -23.24 -13.39 -18.16
CA VAL A 454 -24.68 -13.52 -17.89
C VAL A 454 -25.00 -13.89 -16.44
N ASN A 455 -24.06 -14.50 -15.74
CA ASN A 455 -24.26 -15.10 -14.41
C ASN A 455 -23.31 -14.57 -13.33
N GLY A 456 -22.38 -13.65 -13.66
CA GLY A 456 -21.49 -13.03 -12.68
C GLY A 456 -20.68 -11.87 -13.25
N VAL A 457 -20.46 -10.86 -12.42
CA VAL A 457 -19.64 -9.67 -12.70
C VAL A 457 -18.55 -9.55 -11.66
N GLU A 458 -17.33 -9.26 -12.09
CA GLU A 458 -16.21 -8.96 -11.18
C GLU A 458 -15.37 -7.79 -11.72
N THR A 459 -14.57 -7.17 -10.85
CA THR A 459 -13.75 -6.01 -11.22
C THR A 459 -12.32 -6.15 -10.72
N ALA A 460 -11.36 -5.69 -11.52
CA ALA A 460 -9.96 -5.59 -11.11
C ALA A 460 -9.43 -4.18 -11.36
N SER A 461 -8.75 -3.61 -10.36
CA SER A 461 -8.15 -2.27 -10.45
C SER A 461 -6.65 -2.36 -10.59
N THR A 462 -6.09 -1.59 -11.52
CA THR A 462 -4.65 -1.34 -11.55
C THR A 462 -4.25 -0.38 -10.43
N VAL A 463 -2.98 -0.37 -10.08
CA VAL A 463 -2.42 0.51 -9.05
C VAL A 463 -2.22 1.95 -9.55
N ASP A 464 -2.25 2.90 -8.61
CA ASP A 464 -1.70 4.24 -8.82
C ASP A 464 -0.15 4.14 -8.82
N PHE A 465 0.55 4.83 -9.72
CA PHE A 465 2.02 4.86 -9.72
C PHE A 465 2.60 6.16 -10.29
N THR A 466 3.88 6.41 -10.02
CA THR A 466 4.63 7.53 -10.60
C THR A 466 5.56 7.03 -11.70
N LEU A 467 5.43 7.62 -12.88
CA LEU A 467 6.34 7.41 -13.99
C LEU A 467 7.49 8.43 -13.89
N ASN A 468 8.69 7.93 -13.61
CA ASN A 468 9.90 8.73 -13.47
C ASN A 468 10.60 8.91 -14.82
N PRO A 469 11.28 10.04 -15.04
CA PRO A 469 12.02 10.28 -16.27
C PRO A 469 13.28 9.39 -16.37
N THR A 470 13.58 8.93 -17.59
CA THR A 470 14.89 8.36 -17.91
C THR A 470 15.79 9.48 -18.42
N GLN A 471 16.87 9.75 -17.70
CA GLN A 471 17.78 10.85 -17.99
C GLN A 471 19.22 10.35 -18.05
N GLU A 472 20.00 10.92 -18.95
CA GLU A 472 21.45 10.71 -18.98
C GLU A 472 22.10 11.55 -17.87
N VAL A 473 22.84 10.89 -16.98
CA VAL A 473 23.61 11.55 -15.92
C VAL A 473 25.08 11.41 -16.25
N LEU A 474 25.77 12.54 -16.47
CA LEU A 474 27.18 12.56 -16.85
C LEU A 474 28.01 13.01 -15.66
N LEU A 475 29.03 12.22 -15.30
CA LEU A 475 29.99 12.53 -14.25
C LEU A 475 31.40 12.68 -14.84
N ALA A 476 32.03 13.82 -14.57
CA ALA A 476 33.41 14.10 -14.96
C ALA A 476 34.23 14.65 -13.80
N SER A 477 35.56 14.45 -13.87
CA SER A 477 36.51 15.14 -12.99
C SER A 477 36.90 16.49 -13.56
N LEU A 478 37.00 17.49 -12.70
CA LEU A 478 37.45 18.86 -13.01
C LEU A 478 38.93 19.09 -12.77
N ASN A 479 39.61 18.20 -12.03
CA ASN A 479 41.02 18.35 -11.66
C ASN A 479 41.88 17.10 -11.92
N GLY A 480 41.45 16.25 -12.86
CA GLY A 480 42.18 15.06 -13.29
C GLY A 480 41.78 13.79 -12.54
N THR A 481 42.39 12.66 -12.89
CA THR A 481 42.04 11.32 -12.39
C THR A 481 43.20 10.59 -11.73
N THR A 482 44.31 11.28 -11.51
CA THR A 482 45.53 10.76 -10.89
C THR A 482 46.06 11.77 -9.90
N PHE A 483 46.28 11.33 -8.66
CA PHE A 483 46.70 12.18 -7.54
C PHE A 483 47.80 11.49 -6.73
N SER A 484 48.67 12.27 -6.09
CA SER A 484 49.55 11.80 -5.00
C SER A 484 48.96 12.26 -3.67
N ALA A 485 48.98 11.37 -2.67
CA ALA A 485 48.59 11.66 -1.29
C ALA A 485 49.80 11.89 -0.36
N ASP A 486 51.00 12.06 -0.93
CA ASP A 486 52.24 12.25 -0.15
C ASP A 486 52.26 13.60 0.57
N ASP A 487 51.59 14.61 0.00
CA ASP A 487 51.48 15.97 0.55
C ASP A 487 50.22 16.20 1.42
N GLY A 488 49.48 15.13 1.74
CA GLY A 488 48.29 15.17 2.60
C GLY A 488 46.97 14.77 1.92
N ASP A 489 45.88 15.41 2.34
CA ASP A 489 44.52 15.10 1.86
C ASP A 489 44.40 15.32 0.34
N VAL A 490 43.80 14.36 -0.35
CA VAL A 490 43.51 14.44 -1.79
C VAL A 490 42.07 14.83 -2.00
N THR A 491 41.82 15.92 -2.73
CA THR A 491 40.47 16.35 -3.10
C THR A 491 40.21 16.17 -4.59
N VAL A 492 39.28 15.28 -4.93
CA VAL A 492 38.76 15.10 -6.29
C VAL A 492 37.58 16.05 -6.48
N LYS A 493 37.63 16.87 -7.54
CA LYS A 493 36.55 17.81 -7.89
C LYS A 493 35.67 17.21 -8.97
N GLY A 494 34.43 16.86 -8.64
CA GLY A 494 33.46 16.29 -9.56
C GLY A 494 32.55 17.35 -10.17
N SER A 495 32.06 17.09 -11.38
CA SER A 495 30.97 17.83 -12.04
C SER A 495 29.94 16.85 -12.57
N VAL A 496 28.68 17.06 -12.21
CA VAL A 496 27.53 16.33 -12.70
C VAL A 496 26.78 17.18 -13.71
N VAL A 497 26.40 16.60 -14.84
CA VAL A 497 25.56 17.25 -15.84
C VAL A 497 24.42 16.31 -16.19
N VAL A 498 23.19 16.84 -16.16
CA VAL A 498 21.98 16.13 -16.59
C VAL A 498 21.35 16.95 -17.72
N PRO A 499 21.69 16.67 -18.99
CA PRO A 499 21.43 17.59 -20.12
C PRO A 499 19.96 18.00 -20.29
N ASP A 500 19.04 17.06 -20.03
CA ASP A 500 17.60 17.24 -20.27
C ASP A 500 16.81 17.54 -18.98
N SER A 501 17.48 17.73 -17.83
CA SER A 501 16.82 18.06 -16.57
C SER A 501 16.50 19.56 -16.49
N THR A 502 15.26 19.89 -16.12
CA THR A 502 14.85 21.27 -15.84
C THR A 502 14.75 21.61 -14.36
N ASN A 503 14.74 20.63 -13.45
CA ASN A 503 14.35 20.85 -12.05
C ASN A 503 15.26 20.22 -10.98
N LEU A 504 16.33 19.50 -11.36
CA LEU A 504 17.24 18.91 -10.38
C LEU A 504 18.15 19.95 -9.73
N LYS A 505 18.24 19.91 -8.41
CA LYS A 505 19.21 20.68 -7.62
C LYS A 505 20.36 19.80 -7.16
N ASN A 506 21.45 20.42 -6.70
CA ASN A 506 22.58 19.70 -6.11
C ASN A 506 22.12 18.73 -4.99
N THR A 507 21.23 19.18 -4.11
CA THR A 507 20.73 18.38 -2.98
C THR A 507 19.86 17.18 -3.38
N ASP A 508 19.47 17.09 -4.65
CA ASP A 508 18.76 15.94 -5.20
C ASP A 508 19.74 14.84 -5.65
N ILE A 509 20.99 15.19 -5.96
CA ILE A 509 22.00 14.27 -6.46
C ILE A 509 22.77 13.63 -5.29
N THR A 510 22.81 12.29 -5.28
CA THR A 510 23.56 11.49 -4.32
C THR A 510 24.85 11.00 -4.93
N VAL A 511 25.98 11.30 -4.30
CA VAL A 511 27.31 10.80 -4.64
C VAL A 511 27.55 9.48 -3.89
N LYS A 512 27.87 8.43 -4.65
CA LYS A 512 28.25 7.11 -4.15
C LYS A 512 29.70 6.83 -4.51
N SER A 513 30.43 6.11 -3.66
CA SER A 513 31.82 5.77 -4.00
C SER A 513 32.34 4.49 -3.34
N THR A 514 33.39 3.94 -3.94
CA THR A 514 34.17 2.84 -3.39
C THR A 514 35.65 3.19 -3.42
N LEU A 515 36.36 2.92 -2.31
CA LEU A 515 37.82 3.06 -2.20
C LEU A 515 38.42 1.67 -2.01
N ASN A 516 39.27 1.24 -2.95
CA ASN A 516 39.85 -0.11 -2.98
C ASN A 516 38.80 -1.23 -2.85
N GLY A 517 37.65 -1.05 -3.51
CA GLY A 517 36.53 -1.98 -3.48
C GLY A 517 35.66 -1.91 -2.21
N ARG A 518 35.98 -1.05 -1.24
CA ARG A 518 35.17 -0.85 -0.03
C ARG A 518 34.24 0.34 -0.22
N ALA A 519 32.94 0.12 -0.07
CA ALA A 519 31.93 1.18 -0.10
C ALA A 519 32.23 2.26 0.96
N GLN A 520 32.07 3.51 0.56
CA GLN A 520 32.18 4.67 1.45
C GLN A 520 30.78 5.18 1.79
N ALA A 521 30.68 6.11 2.74
CA ALA A 521 29.40 6.72 3.05
C ALA A 521 28.92 7.60 1.89
N ASP A 522 27.68 7.40 1.46
CA ASP A 522 27.03 8.24 0.47
C ASP A 522 26.77 9.64 1.03
N PHE A 523 26.77 10.66 0.17
CA PHE A 523 26.38 12.02 0.55
C PHE A 523 25.67 12.73 -0.60
N LYS A 524 24.85 13.72 -0.27
CA LYS A 524 24.21 14.60 -1.25
C LYS A 524 25.11 15.76 -1.60
N ILE A 525 25.10 16.22 -2.86
CA ILE A 525 25.86 17.42 -3.21
C ILE A 525 25.33 18.61 -2.37
N PRO A 526 26.19 19.34 -1.65
CA PRO A 526 25.76 20.43 -0.78
C PRO A 526 25.09 21.57 -1.56
N GLU A 527 24.20 22.30 -0.88
CA GLU A 527 23.72 23.58 -1.41
C GLU A 527 24.88 24.57 -1.55
N SER A 528 24.83 25.38 -2.61
CA SER A 528 25.75 26.50 -2.82
C SER A 528 25.00 27.68 -3.44
N ASP A 529 25.65 28.83 -3.58
CA ASP A 529 25.10 30.00 -4.27
C ASP A 529 24.70 29.69 -5.74
N ASP A 530 25.26 28.61 -6.30
CA ASP A 530 24.92 28.02 -7.60
C ASP A 530 24.46 26.56 -7.41
N ASN A 531 23.22 26.41 -6.94
CA ASN A 531 22.63 25.12 -6.54
C ASN A 531 22.29 24.20 -7.74
N GLU A 532 22.60 24.62 -8.95
CA GLU A 532 22.43 23.86 -10.21
C GLU A 532 23.78 23.53 -10.86
N SER A 533 24.90 23.94 -10.24
CA SER A 533 26.24 23.72 -10.78
C SER A 533 26.65 22.25 -10.92
N GLY A 534 26.04 21.35 -10.14
CA GLY A 534 26.37 19.92 -10.09
C GLY A 534 27.79 19.63 -9.58
N ARG A 535 28.44 20.59 -8.92
CA ARG A 535 29.85 20.49 -8.49
C ARG A 535 29.97 20.00 -7.06
N PHE A 536 30.94 19.11 -6.82
CA PHE A 536 31.25 18.63 -5.47
C PHE A 536 32.74 18.34 -5.30
N ASP A 537 33.18 18.37 -4.05
CA ASP A 537 34.53 17.98 -3.64
C ASP A 537 34.44 16.64 -2.87
N TYR A 538 35.27 15.67 -3.27
CA TYR A 538 35.42 14.39 -2.57
C TYR A 538 36.83 14.30 -2.00
N THR A 539 36.95 14.31 -0.67
CA THR A 539 38.25 14.28 0.01
C THR A 539 38.60 12.89 0.51
N VAL A 540 39.80 12.43 0.20
CA VAL A 540 40.41 11.20 0.72
C VAL A 540 41.61 11.57 1.60
N LYS A 541 41.60 11.08 2.83
CA LYS A 541 42.69 11.27 3.80
C LYS A 541 43.75 10.18 3.63
N PRO A 542 45.04 10.48 3.86
CA PRO A 542 46.11 9.47 3.75
C PRO A 542 45.88 8.21 4.59
N ASN A 543 45.25 8.33 5.77
CA ASN A 543 44.96 7.18 6.65
C ASN A 543 43.86 6.24 6.12
N GLN A 544 43.19 6.59 5.02
CA GLN A 544 42.23 5.73 4.31
C GLN A 544 42.91 4.92 3.19
N LEU A 545 44.17 5.21 2.90
CA LEU A 545 44.95 4.65 1.80
C LEU A 545 45.91 3.57 2.30
N THR A 546 46.27 2.67 1.41
CA THR A 546 47.40 1.75 1.58
C THR A 546 48.57 2.24 0.74
N ALA A 547 49.80 1.92 1.15
CA ALA A 547 50.99 2.22 0.33
C ALA A 547 50.86 1.61 -1.08
N GLY A 548 51.26 2.38 -2.10
CA GLY A 548 51.04 2.08 -3.52
C GLY A 548 49.79 2.74 -4.09
N ASP A 549 49.26 2.15 -5.17
CA ASP A 549 48.10 2.70 -5.89
C ASP A 549 46.79 2.31 -5.22
N ASN A 550 45.95 3.32 -4.99
CA ASN A 550 44.60 3.17 -4.47
C ASN A 550 43.61 3.57 -5.56
N THR A 551 42.54 2.80 -5.72
CA THR A 551 41.49 3.07 -6.71
C THR A 551 40.24 3.60 -6.00
N LEU A 552 39.87 4.83 -6.32
CA LEU A 552 38.58 5.43 -5.97
C LEU A 552 37.66 5.37 -7.19
N ILE A 553 36.45 4.83 -7.03
CA ILE A 553 35.39 4.87 -8.06
C ILE A 553 34.24 5.68 -7.50
N ILE A 554 33.84 6.73 -8.20
CA ILE A 554 32.70 7.58 -7.85
C ILE A 554 31.61 7.39 -8.90
N THR A 555 30.36 7.30 -8.46
CA THR A 555 29.16 7.42 -9.29
C THR A 555 28.22 8.42 -8.63
N VAL A 556 27.29 8.97 -9.41
CA VAL A 556 26.20 9.78 -8.86
C VAL A 556 24.85 9.23 -9.29
N ALA A 557 23.83 9.44 -8.47
CA ALA A 557 22.46 9.06 -8.76
C ALA A 557 21.50 10.22 -8.48
N ASP A 558 20.51 10.41 -9.35
CA ASP A 558 19.41 11.35 -9.12
C ASP A 558 18.28 10.72 -8.27
N PRO A 559 17.25 11.49 -7.87
CA PRO A 559 16.11 10.95 -7.10
C PRO A 559 15.23 9.97 -7.89
N TYR A 560 15.40 9.90 -9.20
CA TYR A 560 14.57 9.12 -10.12
C TYR A 560 15.17 7.74 -10.42
N GLY A 561 16.40 7.49 -9.97
CA GLY A 561 17.13 6.24 -10.20
C GLY A 561 17.95 6.24 -11.50
N ASN A 562 18.27 7.41 -12.05
CA ASN A 562 19.28 7.54 -13.10
C ASN A 562 20.68 7.59 -12.45
N GLU A 563 21.59 6.75 -12.93
CA GLU A 563 22.97 6.69 -12.45
C GLU A 563 23.96 7.13 -13.53
N SER A 564 25.06 7.74 -13.09
CA SER A 564 26.10 8.22 -14.01
C SER A 564 27.03 7.13 -14.52
N ASN A 565 27.85 7.48 -15.52
CA ASN A 565 29.09 6.75 -15.77
C ASN A 565 29.99 6.74 -14.51
N PRO A 566 30.78 5.67 -14.29
CA PRO A 566 31.72 5.63 -13.18
C PRO A 566 32.95 6.51 -13.48
N LEU A 567 33.31 7.34 -12.51
CA LEU A 567 34.56 8.11 -12.52
C LEU A 567 35.63 7.34 -11.73
N LYS A 568 36.62 6.79 -12.44
CA LYS A 568 37.75 6.07 -11.83
C LYS A 568 38.93 7.02 -11.59
N VAL A 569 39.39 7.09 -10.34
CA VAL A 569 40.51 7.91 -9.89
C VAL A 569 41.58 7.02 -9.25
N THR A 570 42.85 7.29 -9.57
CA THR A 570 44.02 6.63 -8.96
C THR A 570 44.68 7.59 -7.98
N ILE A 571 44.90 7.14 -6.75
CA ILE A 571 45.57 7.90 -5.69
C ILE A 571 46.78 7.10 -5.23
N THR A 572 47.98 7.61 -5.47
CA THR A 572 49.23 6.94 -5.09
C THR A 572 49.72 7.50 -3.75
N LEU A 573 50.06 6.61 -2.81
CA LEU A 573 50.73 6.92 -1.56
C LEU A 573 52.09 6.21 -1.53
N THR A 574 53.18 6.96 -1.52
CA THR A 574 54.54 6.44 -1.74
C THR A 574 55.17 5.82 -0.47
N GLY A 575 54.60 6.07 0.72
CA GLY A 575 55.09 5.60 2.02
C GLY A 575 56.22 6.46 2.62
N GLN A 576 56.59 6.28 3.89
CA GLN A 576 57.64 7.06 4.59
C GLN A 576 58.42 6.24 5.63
N VAL A 577 59.61 6.72 6.05
CA VAL A 577 60.38 6.16 7.17
C VAL A 577 60.36 7.08 8.39
N LEU A 578 60.00 6.54 9.55
CA LEU A 578 59.77 7.30 10.78
C LEU A 578 60.20 6.56 12.04
N PHE A 579 60.39 7.28 13.15
CA PHE A 579 60.59 6.67 14.46
C PHE A 579 59.26 6.14 15.02
N ASN A 580 59.21 4.85 15.38
CA ASN A 580 58.05 4.20 16.02
C ASN A 580 58.29 3.94 17.51
N GLY A 581 58.95 4.90 18.18
CA GLY A 581 59.29 4.86 19.59
C GLY A 581 60.78 5.10 19.85
N VAL A 582 61.10 6.11 20.65
CA VAL A 582 62.44 6.37 21.18
C VAL A 582 62.30 6.69 22.66
N ALA A 583 63.08 6.03 23.51
CA ALA A 583 63.07 6.31 24.95
C ALA A 583 63.51 7.77 25.21
N GLU A 584 62.68 8.54 25.94
CA GLU A 584 63.01 9.93 26.30
C GLU A 584 64.23 10.03 27.23
N ALA A 585 64.44 9.01 28.06
CA ALA A 585 65.60 8.85 28.91
C ALA A 585 65.97 7.37 29.00
N SER A 586 67.27 7.09 29.00
CA SER A 586 67.82 5.75 29.21
C SER A 586 69.02 5.81 30.14
N SER A 587 69.31 4.71 30.82
CA SER A 587 70.32 4.63 31.85
C SER A 587 71.44 3.64 31.50
N PHE A 588 72.59 3.85 32.12
CA PHE A 588 73.63 2.84 32.23
C PHE A 588 73.58 2.24 33.63
N GLN A 589 74.08 1.01 33.79
CA GLN A 589 74.10 0.34 35.08
C GLN A 589 74.90 1.15 36.12
N SER A 590 74.41 1.20 37.35
CA SER A 590 75.20 1.74 38.47
C SER A 590 76.48 0.94 38.63
N THR A 591 77.64 1.61 38.62
CA THR A 591 78.95 0.95 38.78
C THR A 591 79.72 1.49 39.98
N THR A 592 80.59 0.67 40.57
CA THR A 592 81.54 1.10 41.60
C THR A 592 82.88 1.38 40.96
N LEU A 593 83.42 2.59 41.19
CA LEU A 593 84.72 3.00 40.65
C LEU A 593 85.86 2.20 41.29
N THR A 594 86.67 1.53 40.46
CA THR A 594 87.82 0.73 40.91
C THR A 594 89.14 1.49 40.84
N GLY A 595 89.14 2.72 40.29
CA GLY A 595 90.36 3.47 39.97
C GLY A 595 91.08 2.99 38.72
N SER A 596 90.47 2.09 37.93
CA SER A 596 90.92 1.64 36.60
C SER A 596 89.86 1.95 35.54
N GLN A 597 90.17 1.78 34.26
CA GLN A 597 89.16 1.88 33.19
C GLN A 597 88.12 0.76 33.34
N GLN A 598 86.85 1.12 33.24
CA GLN A 598 85.71 0.22 33.37
C GLN A 598 84.70 0.53 32.27
N GLN A 599 84.19 -0.52 31.62
CA GLN A 599 83.06 -0.42 30.72
C GLN A 599 81.79 -0.65 31.53
N VAL A 600 80.76 0.15 31.27
CA VAL A 600 79.48 0.12 31.97
C VAL A 600 78.39 -0.22 30.96
N LYS A 601 77.68 -1.30 31.28
CA LYS A 601 76.58 -1.82 30.46
C LYS A 601 75.38 -0.89 30.47
N ARG A 602 74.56 -0.98 29.43
CA ARG A 602 73.25 -0.32 29.37
C ARG A 602 72.31 -0.88 30.46
N GLY A 603 71.37 -0.05 30.89
CA GLY A 603 70.14 -0.49 31.54
C GLY A 603 69.17 -1.11 30.54
N ASN A 604 68.03 -1.61 31.03
CA ASN A 604 67.00 -2.24 30.20
C ASN A 604 65.94 -1.25 29.69
N ASP A 605 66.22 0.06 29.77
CA ASP A 605 65.32 1.19 29.48
C ASP A 605 65.66 1.90 28.15
N TRP A 606 66.40 1.21 27.27
CA TRP A 606 66.72 1.70 25.93
C TRP A 606 65.66 1.24 24.94
N GLN A 607 65.15 2.16 24.13
CA GLN A 607 64.25 1.87 23.02
C GLN A 607 64.56 2.81 21.85
N VAL A 608 64.76 2.24 20.66
CA VAL A 608 64.83 2.98 19.40
C VAL A 608 64.23 2.09 18.31
N ASN A 609 63.02 2.43 17.87
CA ASN A 609 62.28 1.68 16.86
C ASN A 609 62.11 2.52 15.59
N VAL A 610 62.33 1.91 14.44
CA VAL A 610 62.12 2.50 13.12
C VAL A 610 60.98 1.76 12.43
N LEU A 611 60.03 2.50 11.86
CA LEU A 611 58.98 1.98 10.98
C LEU A 611 59.20 2.52 9.57
N ASP A 612 59.28 1.63 8.60
CA ASP A 612 59.37 1.96 7.18
C ASP A 612 58.13 1.45 6.45
N THR A 613 57.30 2.39 5.94
CA THR A 613 56.08 2.07 5.19
C THR A 613 56.25 2.23 3.67
N ARG A 614 57.48 2.48 3.21
CA ARG A 614 57.80 2.63 1.78
C ARG A 614 57.84 1.29 1.09
N THR A 615 57.65 1.29 -0.23
CA THR A 615 57.70 0.06 -1.05
C THR A 615 59.04 -0.65 -0.89
N ALA A 616 59.03 -2.00 -0.98
CA ALA A 616 60.22 -2.83 -0.87
C ALA A 616 61.40 -2.32 -1.73
N GLY A 617 62.58 -2.24 -1.12
CA GLY A 617 63.83 -1.82 -1.73
C GLY A 617 64.35 -0.47 -1.24
N ALA A 618 63.50 0.37 -0.63
CA ALA A 618 63.88 1.66 -0.06
C ALA A 618 64.85 1.48 1.12
N THR A 619 65.81 2.39 1.29
CA THR A 619 66.81 2.29 2.36
C THR A 619 66.68 3.43 3.37
N TRP A 620 67.22 3.21 4.56
CA TRP A 620 67.36 4.25 5.57
C TRP A 620 68.62 4.05 6.40
N THR A 621 69.09 5.13 7.02
CA THR A 621 70.21 5.09 7.97
C THR A 621 69.86 5.80 9.27
N LEU A 622 70.29 5.22 10.39
CA LEU A 622 70.14 5.80 11.71
C LEU A 622 71.50 6.28 12.23
N GLN A 623 71.52 7.54 12.65
CA GLN A 623 72.68 8.19 13.24
C GLN A 623 72.45 8.54 14.71
N VAL A 624 73.54 8.56 15.47
CA VAL A 624 73.57 9.07 16.84
C VAL A 624 74.71 10.07 17.03
N SER A 625 74.45 11.12 17.79
CA SER A 625 75.46 11.97 18.40
C SER A 625 75.16 12.15 19.89
N ALA A 626 76.18 12.48 20.68
CA ALA A 626 76.02 12.68 22.11
C ALA A 626 76.87 13.85 22.61
N THR A 627 76.35 14.59 23.60
CA THR A 627 77.16 15.54 24.37
C THR A 627 78.04 14.81 25.38
N ALA A 628 79.05 15.49 25.93
CA ALA A 628 79.87 14.90 26.98
C ALA A 628 79.03 14.59 28.24
N PHE A 629 79.35 13.49 28.93
CA PHE A 629 78.73 13.16 30.20
C PHE A 629 79.20 14.14 31.29
N THR A 630 78.26 14.89 31.87
CA THR A 630 78.56 15.88 32.91
C THR A 630 77.67 15.71 34.13
N THR A 631 78.21 15.97 35.32
CA THR A 631 77.40 16.14 36.54
C THR A 631 76.64 17.47 36.51
N LYS A 632 75.66 17.63 37.42
CA LYS A 632 74.89 18.88 37.57
C LYS A 632 75.76 20.11 37.87
N ASP A 633 76.91 19.94 38.53
CA ASP A 633 77.91 20.99 38.81
C ASP A 633 78.90 21.22 37.64
N GLY A 634 78.71 20.56 36.49
CA GLY A 634 79.50 20.76 35.28
C GLY A 634 80.81 19.96 35.21
N ARG A 635 81.02 18.99 36.13
CA ARG A 635 82.19 18.11 36.05
C ARG A 635 81.99 17.09 34.94
N GLN A 636 82.88 17.09 33.96
CA GLN A 636 82.88 16.09 32.90
C GLN A 636 83.41 14.75 33.40
N LEU A 637 82.79 13.65 32.96
CA LEU A 637 83.25 12.29 33.20
C LEU A 637 84.61 12.09 32.51
N ALA A 638 85.58 11.51 33.22
CA ALA A 638 86.84 11.09 32.60
C ALA A 638 86.60 9.77 31.84
N GLY A 639 85.93 9.86 30.70
CA GLY A 639 85.37 8.74 29.96
C GLY A 639 84.44 9.23 28.85
N GLY A 640 83.58 8.36 28.31
CA GLY A 640 82.65 8.76 27.27
C GLY A 640 81.73 7.63 26.80
N LEU A 641 80.79 7.99 25.93
CA LEU A 641 79.93 7.03 25.25
C LEU A 641 80.65 6.48 24.03
N TYR A 642 80.58 5.17 23.83
CA TYR A 642 81.16 4.48 22.69
C TYR A 642 80.11 3.59 22.04
N PHE A 643 80.15 3.51 20.72
CA PHE A 643 79.42 2.50 19.97
C PHE A 643 80.36 1.32 19.70
N HIS A 644 79.92 0.13 20.06
CA HIS A 644 80.67 -1.12 19.93
C HIS A 644 80.02 -2.00 18.87
N ASP A 645 80.81 -2.42 17.88
CA ASP A 645 80.41 -3.35 16.84
C ASP A 645 81.54 -4.36 16.55
N ASP A 646 81.35 -5.19 15.52
CA ASP A 646 82.33 -6.22 15.12
C ASP A 646 83.69 -5.64 14.66
N THR A 647 83.74 -4.35 14.34
CA THR A 647 84.95 -3.65 13.88
C THR A 647 85.74 -3.00 15.02
N GLY A 648 85.13 -2.84 16.19
CA GLY A 648 85.75 -2.32 17.39
C GLY A 648 84.85 -1.34 18.14
N LYS A 649 85.47 -0.38 18.84
CA LYS A 649 84.76 0.68 19.55
C LYS A 649 85.07 2.05 18.95
N THR A 650 84.04 2.85 18.76
CA THR A 650 84.13 4.22 18.22
C THR A 650 83.50 5.19 19.21
N ALA A 651 84.16 6.31 19.48
CA ALA A 651 83.64 7.32 20.40
C ALA A 651 82.42 8.02 19.79
N VAL A 652 81.32 8.08 20.55
CA VAL A 652 80.15 8.89 20.19
C VAL A 652 80.39 10.30 20.67
N THR A 653 80.42 11.24 19.73
CA THR A 653 80.69 12.66 19.99
C THR A 653 79.53 13.52 19.52
N THR A 654 79.68 14.85 19.53
CA THR A 654 78.67 15.77 18.99
C THR A 654 78.54 15.69 17.47
N THR A 655 79.45 15.02 16.76
CA THR A 655 79.33 14.72 15.33
C THR A 655 78.50 13.44 15.13
N PRO A 656 77.37 13.48 14.39
CA PRO A 656 76.57 12.30 14.10
C PRO A 656 77.36 11.19 13.41
N MET A 657 77.18 9.97 13.89
CA MET A 657 77.76 8.76 13.29
C MET A 657 76.67 7.73 13.01
N ASN A 658 76.83 6.97 11.92
CA ASN A 658 75.91 5.88 11.58
C ASN A 658 76.07 4.73 12.58
N ILE A 659 74.95 4.19 13.04
CA ILE A 659 74.93 3.05 13.98
C ILE A 659 74.00 1.92 13.53
N ALA A 660 73.08 2.19 12.59
CA ALA A 660 72.24 1.17 11.97
C ALA A 660 71.78 1.61 10.58
N SER A 661 71.33 0.64 9.79
CA SER A 661 70.68 0.85 8.50
C SER A 661 69.63 -0.24 8.28
N GLY A 662 68.65 0.04 7.43
CA GLY A 662 67.67 -0.96 7.00
C GLY A 662 67.27 -0.78 5.55
N GLN A 663 66.61 -1.82 5.04
CA GLN A 663 65.98 -1.82 3.72
C GLN A 663 64.57 -2.38 3.89
N SER A 664 63.58 -1.72 3.29
CA SER A 664 62.22 -2.23 3.26
C SER A 664 62.13 -3.51 2.43
N THR A 665 61.54 -4.53 3.01
CA THR A 665 61.11 -5.82 2.47
C THR A 665 59.61 -5.85 2.18
N SER A 666 58.82 -5.01 2.86
CA SER A 666 57.37 -4.88 2.71
C SER A 666 56.89 -3.47 3.09
N ASN A 667 55.58 -3.23 2.96
CA ASN A 667 55.00 -1.89 3.12
C ASN A 667 54.74 -1.48 4.60
N ASP A 668 55.28 -2.20 5.59
CA ASP A 668 55.11 -1.91 7.03
C ASP A 668 56.23 -2.60 7.84
N ASP A 669 57.49 -2.31 7.54
CA ASP A 669 58.62 -2.97 8.21
C ASP A 669 59.03 -2.23 9.48
N GLU A 670 58.92 -2.92 10.61
CA GLU A 670 59.36 -2.42 11.90
C GLU A 670 60.72 -3.03 12.29
N LYS A 671 61.64 -2.17 12.74
CA LYS A 671 62.96 -2.57 13.23
C LYS A 671 63.26 -1.94 14.59
N ASP A 672 63.35 -2.79 15.62
CA ASP A 672 63.91 -2.43 16.93
C ASP A 672 65.45 -2.51 16.85
N ILE A 673 66.08 -1.34 16.97
CA ILE A 673 67.53 -1.19 16.87
C ILE A 673 68.25 -1.73 18.10
N VAL A 674 67.65 -1.57 19.27
CA VAL A 674 68.25 -1.96 20.55
C VAL A 674 68.21 -3.47 20.71
N SER A 675 67.20 -4.15 20.16
CA SER A 675 67.07 -5.61 20.20
C SER A 675 68.26 -6.35 19.56
N ASP A 676 68.95 -5.73 18.60
CA ASP A 676 70.14 -6.30 17.97
C ASP A 676 71.39 -6.21 18.87
N TRP A 677 71.38 -5.34 19.89
CA TRP A 677 72.53 -5.12 20.77
C TRP A 677 72.60 -6.16 21.89
N GLN A 678 73.66 -6.97 21.88
CA GLN A 678 74.09 -7.81 22.99
C GLN A 678 74.80 -7.00 24.09
N ASP A 679 75.04 -7.63 25.25
CA ASP A 679 75.70 -7.06 26.44
C ASP A 679 76.95 -6.19 26.16
N GLU A 680 77.76 -6.58 25.16
CA GLU A 680 79.05 -5.93 24.83
C GLU A 680 79.07 -5.22 23.46
N THR A 681 77.92 -5.12 22.79
CA THR A 681 77.75 -4.44 21.49
C THR A 681 76.75 -3.29 21.63
N GLY A 682 76.70 -2.35 20.70
CA GLY A 682 75.84 -1.17 20.78
C GLY A 682 76.44 -0.03 21.63
N LEU A 683 75.58 0.85 22.16
CA LEU A 683 76.03 2.00 22.95
C LEU A 683 76.45 1.61 24.38
N LEU A 684 77.71 1.82 24.76
CA LEU A 684 78.27 1.47 26.07
C LEU A 684 79.06 2.65 26.65
N LEU A 685 79.07 2.77 27.98
CA LEU A 685 79.73 3.88 28.66
C LEU A 685 81.10 3.43 29.18
N ASP A 686 82.18 4.05 28.69
CA ASP A 686 83.52 3.85 29.24
C ASP A 686 83.79 4.88 30.34
N VAL A 687 84.18 4.40 31.51
CA VAL A 687 84.56 5.19 32.68
C VAL A 687 86.06 4.99 32.93
N GLY A 688 86.84 6.06 32.86
CA GLY A 688 88.29 6.04 33.07
C GLY A 688 88.70 6.18 34.53
N SER A 689 89.98 5.87 34.82
CA SER A 689 90.56 5.85 36.17
C SER A 689 90.50 7.19 36.92
N ALA A 690 90.41 8.31 36.21
CA ALA A 690 90.31 9.65 36.78
C ALA A 690 88.86 10.09 37.08
N SER A 691 87.87 9.21 36.88
CA SER A 691 86.46 9.53 37.12
C SER A 691 86.18 9.70 38.61
N VAL A 692 85.31 10.66 38.95
CA VAL A 692 84.87 10.91 40.33
C VAL A 692 83.45 10.39 40.51
N SER A 693 83.15 9.79 41.67
CA SER A 693 81.80 9.31 41.98
C SER A 693 80.77 10.42 41.85
N GLY A 694 79.70 10.18 41.10
CA GLY A 694 78.65 11.17 40.84
C GLY A 694 77.61 10.65 39.86
N GLN A 695 76.55 11.44 39.68
CA GLN A 695 75.52 11.20 38.67
C GLN A 695 75.84 12.05 37.44
N TYR A 696 76.09 11.41 36.31
CA TYR A 696 76.45 12.05 35.06
C TYR A 696 75.32 11.89 34.04
N GLN A 697 75.10 12.92 33.23
CA GLN A 697 74.09 12.94 32.17
C GLN A 697 74.71 13.41 30.85
N SER A 698 74.17 12.90 29.75
CA SER A 698 74.47 13.31 28.38
C SER A 698 73.16 13.41 27.60
N GLN A 699 73.12 14.27 26.60
CA GLN A 699 72.03 14.35 25.64
C GLN A 699 72.43 13.59 24.38
N LEU A 700 71.64 12.59 24.02
CA LEU A 700 71.77 11.88 22.76
C LEU A 700 70.80 12.47 21.73
N THR A 701 71.27 12.67 20.51
CA THR A 701 70.45 13.08 19.38
C THR A 701 70.42 11.95 18.35
N TRP A 702 69.23 11.42 18.09
CA TRP A 702 68.98 10.44 17.05
C TRP A 702 68.57 11.14 15.76
N THR A 703 69.14 10.75 14.63
CA THR A 703 68.75 11.27 13.30
C THR A 703 68.49 10.11 12.37
N LEU A 704 67.25 10.01 11.90
CA LEU A 704 66.83 9.01 10.93
C LEU A 704 66.81 9.68 9.56
N ASN A 705 67.63 9.17 8.64
CA ASN A 705 67.74 9.71 7.30
C ASN A 705 67.04 8.77 6.32
N ASP A 706 66.13 9.36 5.54
CA ASP A 706 65.65 8.76 4.30
C ASP A 706 66.81 8.79 3.29
N THR A 707 67.30 7.62 2.92
CA THR A 707 68.41 7.48 1.97
C THR A 707 67.92 6.84 0.67
N PRO A 708 68.32 7.35 -0.51
CA PRO A 708 67.91 6.81 -1.81
C PRO A 708 68.17 5.32 -2.01
#